data_AF-A0A838ZTX4-F1
#
_entry.id   AF-A0A838ZTX4-F1
#
_cell.length_a   1.000
_cell.length_b   1.000
_cell.length_c   1.000
_cell.angle_alpha   90.00
_cell.angle_beta   90.00
_cell.angle_gamma   90.00
#
_symmetry.space_group_name_H-M   'P 1'
#
loop_
_entity.id
_entity.type
_entity.pdbx_description
1 polymer ?
#
loop_
_entity_poly.entity_id
_entity_poly.type
_entity_poly.pdbx_seq_one_letter_code
_entity_poly.pdbx_strand_id
1 'polypeptide(L)'
;MENIKPEILIKIEKKYNLNLEKLIEFQEIMEFPQSYKVDENNNVIEINLNNCKFSSLHQLRYIKTLKRLCLGGNNIQNIEPLYQLKELEYLDISNNRIEEISILKQLSALRYLNISNNRIYDISPIYDQLRNDLYLQADNNSTVYPSQNISINRNGDVIEWFDNLWNYANSKIEENLHTREKVLDLGNCGITDLSRFPLLYKCTHLKTLILSNEWAIYEGEWDRETSKNNGLPNNIFYVPAEFSKLISLEELFIGGDWKSRKNKVWNRWRIRTFAVFNKLINLKYLNLSNNLIQGNVNLTKLQQTQILHLNNNRITSITISSNLENIKELYLSNNYISDIFFLNKFPAVNTVDLHSNRIKTLLPIRELIERVDINDSKWQKHSINLTQNPLSNPPLEVVSQGNEYVLAYFEQYQAEKSVKIKPYLNRDIKLVLVGNSDAGKSTLTEYFLTGKWNDTISSTHWMVVKRWSTKHKSRTYNIRIFDFGGQEYYHDTHYLFFTKQTAYLLLWNEQSNKYGEVLIEQRQADGRLKANNVQCFPLEYWLNSIEYHTKNKKTSIDEKRIKEILDKRDVDIQNNISAGENWTNEIIQSTEDIGKELEDVPNILITQNKIDNANDLKFLNEQHLKKSYPKIFGYASLSVKTQRGMDNFKNILFELLDKTPLVNKEFLGTWGFVKNEIEIGNYPNKKTTLKEFKEYCNNKIKTIPEVKRGGKKLIKQVLFNDTDAISFAQYLNNIGLILYFPENDSLKDYVFLNQNDILNNIYDILLGLNKQNGKFNKEYIKDTLGKNHFDNECEMITNIMSHFKMIFKHPSDIDHFIAPLYLPSEPPKSVKIFLSTFQKPICKFIFNSFIHKHVILEFFQKHGQAVLKDTNNGESYLYWKNGVVLKEIDTHEIVLVKFCNVNDANKSAYIDVYKLENSGSGQFSENVIKTLEEICVDKDVTKTVTIDGENFIPISVIHKAEENGNWVFHYYEKYYELKQFKQYLKQPIKMKKIFISYSKADAFYLEKLENHLSVLKRNGTIDTWNCRQLLPGEKWDGKIKKELEEADVIIFLVSDDFLATDYIWDVEIKRAIERENATPESVRVVPIIVRSCYWEESPLSVYNTAPKKAQVLTLAGNIDEAYTNAVKEIRKVL
;
A
#
# COMPACT_ATOMS: atom_id res chain seq x y z
N MET A 1 34.66 58.55 -20.06
CA MET A 1 35.24 57.19 -20.05
C MET A 1 34.54 56.40 -21.13
N GLU A 2 35.27 55.68 -21.98
CA GLU A 2 34.70 54.84 -23.04
C GLU A 2 33.61 53.91 -22.49
N ASN A 3 32.54 53.73 -23.26
CA ASN A 3 31.37 52.88 -22.99
C ASN A 3 31.76 51.38 -22.91
N ILE A 4 32.49 50.98 -21.88
CA ILE A 4 32.84 49.57 -21.67
C ILE A 4 31.59 48.84 -21.15
N LYS A 5 31.06 47.92 -21.95
CA LYS A 5 29.93 47.06 -21.56
C LYS A 5 30.29 46.24 -20.30
N PRO A 6 29.46 46.26 -19.24
CA PRO A 6 29.72 45.52 -18.02
C PRO A 6 30.00 44.02 -18.26
N GLU A 7 31.05 43.48 -17.63
CA GLU A 7 31.55 42.11 -17.88
C GLU A 7 30.50 41.03 -17.62
N ILE A 8 29.61 41.25 -16.64
CA ILE A 8 28.51 40.32 -16.32
C ILE A 8 27.53 40.18 -17.49
N LEU A 9 27.29 41.25 -18.25
CA LEU A 9 26.41 41.24 -19.42
C LEU A 9 27.07 40.48 -20.58
N ILE A 10 28.37 40.69 -20.81
CA ILE A 10 29.14 39.92 -21.82
C ILE A 10 29.07 38.41 -21.53
N LYS A 11 29.16 38.02 -20.25
CA LYS A 11 29.00 36.61 -19.83
C LYS A 11 27.60 36.07 -20.12
N ILE A 12 26.56 36.89 -19.92
CA ILE A 12 25.17 36.52 -20.23
C ILE A 12 24.99 36.36 -21.75
N GLU A 13 25.43 37.33 -22.53
CA GLU A 13 25.39 37.31 -24.00
C GLU A 13 26.04 36.06 -24.58
N LYS A 14 27.27 35.76 -24.14
CA LYS A 14 28.00 34.58 -24.61
C LYS A 14 27.31 33.27 -24.24
N LYS A 15 26.73 33.18 -23.05
CA LYS A 15 26.08 31.95 -22.56
C LYS A 15 24.78 31.66 -23.29
N TYR A 16 23.98 32.69 -23.56
CA TYR A 16 22.65 32.53 -24.15
C TYR A 16 22.57 32.93 -25.63
N ASN A 17 23.72 33.27 -26.23
CA ASN A 17 23.82 33.73 -27.61
C ASN A 17 22.89 34.93 -27.89
N LEU A 18 23.00 35.95 -27.04
CA LEU A 18 22.19 37.18 -27.08
C LEU A 18 23.07 38.38 -27.47
N ASN A 19 22.44 39.46 -27.93
CA ASN A 19 23.10 40.76 -28.09
C ASN A 19 22.25 41.83 -27.40
N LEU A 20 22.71 42.29 -26.23
CA LEU A 20 22.04 43.26 -25.39
C LEU A 20 22.39 44.69 -25.79
N GLU A 21 21.40 45.46 -26.22
CA GLU A 21 21.57 46.85 -26.62
C GLU A 21 21.56 47.79 -25.39
N LYS A 22 22.48 48.76 -25.33
CA LYS A 22 22.49 49.78 -24.28
C LYS A 22 21.48 50.87 -24.63
N LEU A 23 20.46 51.08 -23.79
CA LEU A 23 19.48 52.15 -24.00
C LEU A 23 19.94 53.49 -23.43
N ILE A 24 19.40 54.57 -23.98
CA ILE A 24 19.59 55.95 -23.53
C ILE A 24 18.54 56.28 -22.45
N GLU A 25 18.80 57.25 -21.57
CA GLU A 25 17.96 57.57 -20.41
C GLU A 25 16.47 57.74 -20.71
N PHE A 26 16.11 58.34 -21.85
CA PHE A 26 14.72 58.66 -22.22
C PHE A 26 13.92 57.48 -22.83
N GLN A 27 14.54 56.33 -23.09
CA GLN A 27 13.84 55.16 -23.66
C GLN A 27 13.29 54.26 -22.55
N GLU A 28 12.05 53.77 -22.68
CA GLU A 28 11.51 52.81 -21.72
C GLU A 28 12.02 51.40 -21.99
N ILE A 29 12.64 50.74 -21.00
CA ILE A 29 13.26 49.43 -21.22
C ILE A 29 12.26 48.33 -21.63
N MET A 30 10.97 48.51 -21.33
CA MET A 30 9.90 47.57 -21.67
C MET A 30 9.66 47.47 -23.18
N GLU A 31 9.93 48.54 -23.92
CA GLU A 31 9.68 48.62 -25.36
C GLU A 31 10.81 47.99 -26.20
N PHE A 32 11.98 47.78 -25.59
CA PHE A 32 13.18 47.29 -26.27
C PHE A 32 13.62 45.94 -25.66
N PRO A 33 13.21 44.80 -26.21
CA PRO A 33 13.70 43.48 -25.77
C PRO A 33 15.20 43.34 -26.03
N GLN A 34 15.88 42.49 -25.25
CA GLN A 34 17.33 42.31 -25.32
C GLN A 34 18.09 43.63 -25.12
N SER A 35 17.82 44.32 -24.02
CA SER A 35 18.41 45.62 -23.74
C SER A 35 18.81 45.80 -22.28
N TYR A 36 19.64 46.81 -22.00
CA TYR A 36 20.07 47.16 -20.66
C TYR A 36 20.32 48.67 -20.50
N LYS A 37 20.29 49.15 -19.25
CA LYS A 37 20.76 50.49 -18.87
C LYS A 37 21.76 50.41 -17.72
N VAL A 38 22.62 51.41 -17.67
CA VAL A 38 23.61 51.61 -16.60
C VAL A 38 23.46 53.00 -15.98
N ASP A 39 23.89 53.15 -14.73
CA ASP A 39 24.02 54.45 -14.06
C ASP A 39 25.28 55.22 -14.52
N GLU A 40 25.49 56.41 -13.95
CA GLU A 40 26.66 57.26 -14.19
C GLU A 40 28.00 56.57 -13.86
N ASN A 41 27.98 55.57 -12.98
CA ASN A 41 29.14 54.78 -12.57
C ASN A 41 29.29 53.47 -13.38
N ASN A 42 28.53 53.31 -14.47
CA ASN A 42 28.51 52.12 -15.32
C ASN A 42 28.03 50.83 -14.62
N ASN A 43 27.27 50.95 -13.52
CA ASN A 43 26.58 49.82 -12.89
C ASN A 43 25.26 49.54 -13.60
N VAL A 44 24.93 48.27 -13.81
CA VAL A 44 23.68 47.88 -14.49
C VAL A 44 22.49 48.12 -13.56
N ILE A 45 21.51 48.91 -14.03
CA ILE A 45 20.31 49.29 -13.26
C ILE A 45 19.01 48.77 -13.88
N GLU A 46 18.97 48.52 -15.19
CA GLU A 46 17.78 47.97 -15.86
C GLU A 46 18.21 46.90 -16.87
N ILE A 47 17.48 45.79 -16.95
CA ILE A 47 17.71 44.71 -17.93
C ILE A 47 16.37 44.20 -18.47
N ASN A 48 16.25 44.05 -19.80
CA ASN A 48 15.16 43.35 -20.45
C ASN A 48 15.66 42.14 -21.23
N LEU A 49 15.22 40.96 -20.79
CA LEU A 49 15.54 39.64 -21.32
C LEU A 49 14.26 38.86 -21.68
N ASN A 50 13.19 39.57 -22.09
CA ASN A 50 11.96 38.94 -22.52
C ASN A 50 12.20 38.07 -23.77
N ASN A 51 11.57 36.88 -23.83
CA ASN A 51 11.64 35.94 -24.95
C ASN A 51 13.06 35.50 -25.36
N CYS A 52 14.00 35.48 -24.41
CA CYS A 52 15.42 35.19 -24.68
C CYS A 52 15.81 33.72 -24.44
N LYS A 53 14.84 32.82 -24.22
CA LYS A 53 15.06 31.43 -23.76
C LYS A 53 15.92 31.36 -22.49
N PHE A 54 15.89 32.41 -21.69
CA PHE A 54 16.69 32.57 -20.49
C PHE A 54 16.13 31.67 -19.39
N SER A 55 16.86 30.62 -19.00
CA SER A 55 16.34 29.59 -18.07
C SER A 55 16.98 29.59 -16.68
N SER A 56 18.13 30.25 -16.50
CA SER A 56 18.86 30.28 -15.23
C SER A 56 19.23 31.70 -14.80
N LEU A 57 18.71 32.10 -13.63
CA LEU A 57 18.88 33.42 -13.01
C LEU A 57 20.15 33.55 -12.16
N HIS A 58 21.00 32.52 -12.09
CA HIS A 58 22.14 32.48 -11.19
C HIS A 58 23.15 33.61 -11.44
N GLN A 59 23.33 34.06 -12.70
CA GLN A 59 24.21 35.18 -13.04
C GLN A 59 23.67 36.53 -12.55
N LEU A 60 22.35 36.69 -12.45
CA LEU A 60 21.73 37.98 -12.10
C LEU A 60 21.92 38.34 -10.62
N ARG A 61 22.10 37.35 -9.73
CA ARG A 61 22.28 37.59 -8.28
C ARG A 61 23.45 38.53 -7.93
N TYR A 62 24.40 38.69 -8.84
CA TYR A 62 25.57 39.54 -8.66
C TYR A 62 25.33 41.02 -8.99
N ILE A 63 24.21 41.35 -9.66
CA ILE A 63 23.87 42.71 -10.11
C ILE A 63 22.99 43.39 -9.05
N LYS A 64 23.56 43.70 -7.89
CA LYS A 64 22.78 44.18 -6.72
C LYS A 64 22.10 45.54 -6.92
N THR A 65 22.59 46.33 -7.88
CA THR A 65 22.09 47.66 -8.28
C THR A 65 20.87 47.62 -9.19
N LEU A 66 20.39 46.42 -9.54
CA LEU A 66 19.32 46.26 -10.52
C LEU A 66 17.97 46.75 -9.95
N LYS A 67 17.36 47.71 -10.62
CA LYS A 67 16.06 48.32 -10.30
C LYS A 67 14.92 47.80 -11.16
N ARG A 68 15.15 47.53 -12.45
CA ARG A 68 14.12 47.00 -13.36
C ARG A 68 14.58 45.74 -14.07
N LEU A 69 13.76 44.70 -14.04
CA LEU A 69 14.06 43.41 -14.65
C LEU A 69 12.85 42.84 -15.39
N CYS A 70 12.97 42.66 -16.70
CA CYS A 70 11.98 42.00 -17.54
C CYS A 70 12.50 40.62 -17.99
N LEU A 71 11.74 39.57 -17.69
CA LEU A 71 12.03 38.16 -17.94
C LEU A 71 10.80 37.40 -18.50
N GLY A 72 9.83 38.13 -19.05
CA GLY A 72 8.61 37.60 -19.65
C GLY A 72 8.87 36.63 -20.81
N GLY A 73 8.08 35.57 -20.94
CA GLY A 73 8.11 34.66 -22.09
C GLY A 73 9.34 33.75 -22.15
N ASN A 74 9.80 33.31 -20.98
CA ASN A 74 10.94 32.40 -20.85
C ASN A 74 10.49 31.02 -20.30
N ASN A 75 11.45 30.14 -19.97
CA ASN A 75 11.18 28.83 -19.36
C ASN A 75 11.66 28.76 -17.91
N ILE A 76 11.51 29.86 -17.17
CA ILE A 76 11.99 29.98 -15.79
C ILE A 76 11.05 29.22 -14.85
N GLN A 77 11.63 28.42 -13.97
CA GLN A 77 10.92 27.74 -12.87
C GLN A 77 11.42 28.20 -11.49
N ASN A 78 12.73 28.46 -11.37
CA ASN A 78 13.37 28.81 -10.11
C ASN A 78 13.81 30.28 -10.09
N ILE A 79 13.16 31.09 -9.26
CA ILE A 79 13.49 32.50 -9.03
C ILE A 79 14.28 32.76 -7.75
N GLU A 80 14.70 31.72 -7.03
CA GLU A 80 15.51 31.83 -5.80
C GLU A 80 16.70 32.80 -5.94
N PRO A 81 17.47 32.85 -7.05
CA PRO A 81 18.59 33.79 -7.18
C PRO A 81 18.23 35.28 -7.06
N LEU A 82 16.96 35.67 -7.21
CA LEU A 82 16.54 37.08 -7.15
C LEU A 82 16.58 37.67 -5.73
N TYR A 83 16.67 36.85 -4.67
CA TYR A 83 16.59 37.32 -3.28
C TYR A 83 17.62 38.37 -2.87
N GLN A 84 18.74 38.45 -3.61
CA GLN A 84 19.84 39.39 -3.38
C GLN A 84 19.60 40.77 -4.00
N LEU A 85 18.61 40.93 -4.88
CA LEU A 85 18.33 42.15 -5.64
C LEU A 85 17.45 43.12 -4.85
N LYS A 86 17.96 43.62 -3.72
CA LYS A 86 17.18 44.41 -2.75
C LYS A 86 16.66 45.74 -3.28
N GLU A 87 17.28 46.28 -4.34
CA GLU A 87 16.91 47.54 -4.99
C GLU A 87 15.90 47.35 -6.12
N LEU A 88 15.39 46.14 -6.34
CA LEU A 88 14.49 45.84 -7.45
C LEU A 88 13.10 46.46 -7.21
N GLU A 89 12.72 47.39 -8.09
CA GLU A 89 11.46 48.15 -8.06
C GLU A 89 10.45 47.62 -9.09
N TYR A 90 10.91 47.10 -10.22
CA TYR A 90 10.07 46.56 -11.30
C TYR A 90 10.50 45.14 -11.67
N LEU A 91 9.57 44.20 -11.65
CA LEU A 91 9.80 42.81 -12.07
C LEU A 91 8.68 42.29 -12.97
N ASP A 92 9.02 41.94 -14.20
CA ASP A 92 8.16 41.15 -15.09
C ASP A 92 8.73 39.73 -15.23
N ILE A 93 8.01 38.74 -14.72
CA ILE A 93 8.31 37.30 -14.84
C ILE A 93 7.12 36.55 -15.45
N SER A 94 6.29 37.26 -16.22
CA SER A 94 5.11 36.69 -16.86
C SER A 94 5.45 35.59 -17.88
N ASN A 95 4.49 34.73 -18.22
CA ASN A 95 4.66 33.70 -19.26
C ASN A 95 5.89 32.81 -19.02
N ASN A 96 5.94 32.20 -17.83
CA ASN A 96 7.00 31.29 -17.40
C ASN A 96 6.37 30.02 -16.79
N ARG A 97 7.13 29.26 -15.99
CA ARG A 97 6.66 28.03 -15.30
C ARG A 97 6.92 28.12 -13.80
N ILE A 98 6.72 29.30 -13.22
CA ILE A 98 7.02 29.56 -11.80
C ILE A 98 5.85 29.08 -10.96
N GLU A 99 6.16 28.32 -9.91
CA GLU A 99 5.17 27.82 -8.94
C GLU A 99 5.31 28.52 -7.57
N GLU A 100 6.51 29.01 -7.26
CA GLU A 100 6.90 29.43 -5.91
C GLU A 100 7.49 30.84 -5.93
N ILE A 101 6.93 31.73 -5.10
CA ILE A 101 7.32 33.14 -5.01
C ILE A 101 7.65 33.61 -3.58
N SER A 102 7.87 32.70 -2.62
CA SER A 102 8.25 33.02 -1.23
C SER A 102 9.43 33.98 -1.13
N ILE A 103 10.34 33.91 -2.09
CA ILE A 103 11.53 34.74 -2.14
C ILE A 103 11.22 36.22 -2.39
N LEU A 104 10.07 36.54 -3.00
CA LEU A 104 9.68 37.92 -3.28
C LEU A 104 9.39 38.70 -2.00
N LYS A 105 9.04 38.03 -0.88
CA LYS A 105 8.92 38.64 0.46
C LYS A 105 10.16 39.46 0.85
N GLN A 106 11.32 39.08 0.32
CA GLN A 106 12.61 39.71 0.59
C GLN A 106 12.90 40.96 -0.25
N LEU A 107 12.07 41.26 -1.25
CA LEU A 107 12.20 42.39 -2.18
C LEU A 107 11.23 43.50 -1.76
N SER A 108 11.60 44.26 -0.74
CA SER A 108 10.75 45.30 -0.15
C SER A 108 10.65 46.58 -1.00
N ALA A 109 11.55 46.78 -1.97
CA ALA A 109 11.53 47.94 -2.87
C ALA A 109 10.56 47.77 -4.05
N LEU A 110 9.97 46.58 -4.22
CA LEU A 110 9.16 46.25 -5.39
C LEU A 110 7.87 47.07 -5.44
N ARG A 111 7.64 47.76 -6.57
CA ARG A 111 6.48 48.63 -6.85
C ARG A 111 5.64 48.15 -8.01
N TYR A 112 6.23 47.39 -8.94
CA TYR A 112 5.51 46.74 -10.03
C TYR A 112 5.91 45.27 -10.13
N LEU A 113 4.92 44.38 -10.21
CA LEU A 113 5.13 42.95 -10.37
C LEU A 113 4.14 42.35 -11.37
N ASN A 114 4.66 41.76 -12.44
CA ASN A 114 3.88 40.94 -13.35
C ASN A 114 4.29 39.46 -13.22
N ILE A 115 3.37 38.63 -12.72
CA ILE A 115 3.50 37.18 -12.57
C ILE A 115 2.49 36.41 -13.42
N SER A 116 1.81 37.07 -14.36
CA SER A 116 0.73 36.48 -15.16
C SER A 116 1.22 35.29 -15.99
N ASN A 117 0.34 34.33 -16.30
CA ASN A 117 0.64 33.13 -17.09
C ASN A 117 1.79 32.30 -16.48
N ASN A 118 1.62 31.90 -15.23
CA ASN A 118 2.53 31.01 -14.51
C ASN A 118 1.72 29.88 -13.83
N ARG A 119 2.30 29.22 -12.82
CA ARG A 119 1.66 28.14 -12.04
C ARG A 119 1.68 28.47 -10.55
N ILE A 120 1.61 29.76 -10.21
CA ILE A 120 1.73 30.22 -8.83
C ILE A 120 0.47 29.85 -8.08
N TYR A 121 0.64 29.21 -6.93
CA TYR A 121 -0.47 28.73 -6.11
C TYR A 121 -0.70 29.58 -4.85
N ASP A 122 0.27 30.40 -4.43
CA ASP A 122 0.20 31.22 -3.21
C ASP A 122 0.86 32.58 -3.42
N ILE A 123 0.08 33.64 -3.20
CA ILE A 123 0.53 35.04 -3.28
C ILE A 123 0.72 35.71 -1.91
N SER A 124 0.50 35.01 -0.80
CA SER A 124 0.79 35.53 0.54
C SER A 124 2.23 36.04 0.76
N PRO A 125 3.28 35.56 0.05
CA PRO A 125 4.62 36.12 0.20
C PRO A 125 4.75 37.61 -0.14
N ILE A 126 3.87 38.15 -0.99
CA ILE A 126 3.89 39.56 -1.40
C ILE A 126 2.85 40.41 -0.67
N TYR A 127 2.19 39.87 0.36
CA TYR A 127 1.13 40.55 1.10
C TYR A 127 1.55 41.93 1.64
N ASP A 128 2.75 42.05 2.22
CA ASP A 128 3.23 43.35 2.73
C ASP A 128 3.46 44.35 1.60
N GLN A 129 3.95 43.89 0.44
CA GLN A 129 4.10 44.75 -0.73
C GLN A 129 2.75 45.19 -1.29
N LEU A 130 1.73 44.33 -1.29
CA LEU A 130 0.37 44.69 -1.70
C LEU A 130 -0.23 45.79 -0.83
N ARG A 131 0.03 45.76 0.49
CA ARG A 131 -0.33 46.84 1.43
C ARG A 131 0.45 48.14 1.22
N ASN A 132 1.60 48.07 0.55
CA ASN A 132 2.46 49.21 0.21
C ASN A 132 2.36 49.60 -1.27
N ASP A 133 1.14 49.54 -1.81
CA ASP A 133 0.76 49.97 -3.16
C ASP A 133 1.53 49.29 -4.32
N LEU A 134 1.92 48.02 -4.15
CA LEU A 134 2.45 47.22 -5.26
C LEU A 134 1.42 47.08 -6.37
N TYR A 135 1.74 47.51 -7.59
CA TYR A 135 0.93 47.19 -8.76
C TYR A 135 1.18 45.73 -9.18
N LEU A 136 0.15 44.88 -9.03
CA LEU A 136 0.21 43.44 -9.33
C LEU A 136 -0.60 43.10 -10.58
N GLN A 137 0.03 42.36 -11.50
CA GLN A 137 -0.66 41.59 -12.55
C GLN A 137 -0.39 40.09 -12.34
N ALA A 138 -1.44 39.31 -12.12
CA ALA A 138 -1.32 37.89 -11.76
C ALA A 138 -2.28 36.96 -12.50
N ASP A 139 -2.79 37.39 -13.65
CA ASP A 139 -3.77 36.62 -14.44
C ASP A 139 -3.24 35.23 -14.83
N ASN A 140 -4.15 34.27 -15.00
CA ASN A 140 -3.82 32.91 -15.45
C ASN A 140 -2.77 32.21 -14.56
N ASN A 141 -3.03 32.18 -13.25
CA ASN A 141 -2.32 31.36 -12.27
C ASN A 141 -3.27 30.38 -11.59
N SER A 142 -2.73 29.32 -10.99
CA SER A 142 -3.49 28.29 -10.29
C SER A 142 -3.57 28.56 -8.78
N THR A 143 -4.03 29.76 -8.38
CA THR A 143 -3.98 30.18 -6.98
C THR A 143 -4.93 29.40 -6.07
N VAL A 144 -4.41 29.03 -4.90
CA VAL A 144 -5.13 28.47 -3.76
C VAL A 144 -5.20 29.51 -2.63
N TYR A 145 -4.16 30.35 -2.50
CA TYR A 145 -4.09 31.46 -1.55
C TYR A 145 -3.85 32.75 -2.32
N PRO A 146 -4.89 33.52 -2.68
CA PRO A 146 -6.30 33.33 -2.37
C PRO A 146 -6.99 32.31 -3.30
N SER A 147 -8.21 31.93 -2.92
CA SER A 147 -9.08 31.07 -3.74
C SER A 147 -9.39 31.73 -5.09
N GLN A 148 -9.60 30.92 -6.13
CA GLN A 148 -9.71 31.38 -7.53
C GLN A 148 -10.87 32.36 -7.80
N ASN A 149 -11.85 32.43 -6.90
CA ASN A 149 -12.97 33.36 -6.95
C ASN A 149 -12.60 34.80 -6.51
N ILE A 150 -11.38 35.03 -6.00
CA ILE A 150 -10.90 36.36 -5.61
C ILE A 150 -10.25 37.05 -6.81
N SER A 151 -10.61 38.31 -7.05
CA SER A 151 -10.01 39.12 -8.11
C SER A 151 -8.59 39.56 -7.73
N ILE A 152 -7.58 38.78 -8.12
CA ILE A 152 -6.19 38.96 -7.66
C ILE A 152 -5.58 40.31 -8.08
N ASN A 153 -6.00 40.88 -9.21
CA ASN A 153 -5.48 42.18 -9.68
C ASN A 153 -6.08 43.38 -8.90
N ARG A 154 -6.96 43.14 -7.92
CA ARG A 154 -7.44 44.14 -6.98
C ARG A 154 -6.83 43.85 -5.61
N ASN A 155 -5.77 44.59 -5.25
CA ASN A 155 -5.07 44.40 -3.98
C ASN A 155 -6.01 44.38 -2.77
N GLY A 156 -7.04 45.25 -2.75
CA GLY A 156 -8.01 45.31 -1.67
C GLY A 156 -8.71 43.98 -1.39
N ASP A 157 -9.24 43.33 -2.43
CA ASP A 157 -9.94 42.04 -2.33
C ASP A 157 -9.02 40.93 -1.78
N VAL A 158 -7.76 40.93 -2.23
CA VAL A 158 -6.73 39.97 -1.77
C VAL A 158 -6.37 40.19 -0.30
N ILE A 159 -6.15 41.45 0.09
CA ILE A 159 -5.77 41.82 1.46
C ILE A 159 -6.90 41.46 2.43
N GLU A 160 -8.14 41.84 2.10
CA GLU A 160 -9.32 41.52 2.91
C GLU A 160 -9.50 40.01 3.09
N TRP A 161 -9.29 39.24 2.01
CA TRP A 161 -9.37 37.78 2.08
C TRP A 161 -8.33 37.18 3.03
N PHE A 162 -7.08 37.61 2.97
CA PHE A 162 -6.03 37.13 3.87
C PHE A 162 -6.27 37.57 5.32
N ASP A 163 -6.72 38.80 5.55
CA ASP A 163 -7.07 39.29 6.88
C ASP A 163 -8.17 38.43 7.49
N ASN A 164 -9.23 38.13 6.74
CA ASN A 164 -10.31 37.25 7.18
C ASN A 164 -9.82 35.81 7.42
N LEU A 165 -8.95 35.27 6.56
CA LEU A 165 -8.38 33.93 6.72
C LEU A 165 -7.56 33.83 8.01
N TRP A 166 -6.68 34.79 8.27
CA TRP A 166 -5.79 34.77 9.44
C TRP A 166 -6.52 35.11 10.74
N ASN A 167 -7.65 35.81 10.70
CA ASN A 167 -8.47 36.08 11.88
C ASN A 167 -8.92 34.78 12.58
N TYR A 168 -9.20 33.71 11.82
CA TYR A 168 -9.56 32.41 12.38
C TYR A 168 -8.44 31.78 13.22
N ALA A 169 -7.20 31.84 12.73
CA ALA A 169 -6.04 31.38 13.48
C ALA A 169 -5.73 32.29 14.69
N ASN A 170 -5.85 33.61 14.52
CA ASN A 170 -5.66 34.58 15.60
C ASN A 170 -6.64 34.37 16.75
N SER A 171 -7.93 34.12 16.47
CA SER A 171 -8.93 33.90 17.53
C SER A 171 -8.60 32.66 18.37
N LYS A 172 -8.13 31.57 17.76
CA LYS A 172 -7.68 30.37 18.47
C LYS A 172 -6.45 30.63 19.35
N ILE A 173 -5.51 31.43 18.85
CA ILE A 173 -4.31 31.83 19.62
C ILE A 173 -4.71 32.69 20.82
N GLU A 174 -5.61 33.64 20.63
CA GLU A 174 -6.13 34.50 21.71
C GLU A 174 -6.89 33.69 22.76
N GLU A 175 -7.76 32.77 22.33
CA GLU A 175 -8.45 31.85 23.23
C GLU A 175 -7.45 31.05 24.08
N ASN A 176 -6.41 30.48 23.45
CA ASN A 176 -5.37 29.74 24.17
C ASN A 176 -4.55 30.62 25.14
N LEU A 177 -4.32 31.90 24.82
CA LEU A 177 -3.70 32.84 25.77
C LEU A 177 -4.57 33.06 27.01
N HIS A 178 -5.89 33.01 26.87
CA HIS A 178 -6.84 33.15 27.97
C HIS A 178 -6.98 31.86 28.79
N THR A 179 -7.20 30.72 28.13
CA THR A 179 -7.42 29.42 28.79
C THR A 179 -6.14 28.82 29.35
N ARG A 180 -5.00 29.18 28.77
CA ARG A 180 -3.66 28.64 29.07
C ARG A 180 -3.53 27.14 28.86
N GLU A 181 -4.31 26.59 27.92
CA GLU A 181 -4.21 25.18 27.54
C GLU A 181 -2.80 24.82 27.06
N LYS A 182 -2.33 23.62 27.41
CA LYS A 182 -0.96 23.19 27.07
C LYS A 182 -0.81 22.74 25.61
N VAL A 183 -1.92 22.47 24.94
CA VAL A 183 -1.99 22.00 23.56
C VAL A 183 -2.70 23.06 22.73
N LEU A 184 -2.12 23.40 21.58
CA LEU A 184 -2.74 24.30 20.62
C LEU A 184 -2.68 23.68 19.22
N ASP A 185 -3.85 23.43 18.64
CA ASP A 185 -4.02 22.93 17.26
C ASP A 185 -4.43 24.07 16.31
N LEU A 186 -3.49 24.40 15.43
CA LEU A 186 -3.59 25.37 14.34
C LEU A 186 -3.46 24.71 12.96
N GLY A 187 -3.58 23.39 12.84
CA GLY A 187 -3.73 22.72 11.54
C GLY A 187 -4.98 23.19 10.82
N ASN A 188 -5.03 23.09 9.48
CA ASN A 188 -6.18 23.53 8.66
C ASN A 188 -6.71 24.93 9.02
N CYS A 189 -5.82 25.90 9.23
CA CYS A 189 -6.17 27.29 9.55
C CYS A 189 -5.72 28.29 8.47
N GLY A 190 -5.35 27.82 7.27
CA GLY A 190 -4.92 28.66 6.16
C GLY A 190 -3.58 29.36 6.37
N ILE A 191 -2.73 28.85 7.27
CA ILE A 191 -1.46 29.47 7.64
C ILE A 191 -0.42 29.18 6.54
N THR A 192 0.09 30.25 5.95
CA THR A 192 1.22 30.21 4.99
C THR A 192 2.47 30.91 5.52
N ASP A 193 2.29 31.90 6.41
CA ASP A 193 3.37 32.73 6.96
C ASP A 193 3.20 32.93 8.46
N LEU A 194 4.09 32.32 9.26
CA LEU A 194 4.00 32.39 10.72
C LEU A 194 4.34 33.77 11.30
N SER A 195 4.95 34.68 10.52
CA SER A 195 5.20 36.05 10.98
C SER A 195 3.93 36.87 11.19
N ARG A 196 2.79 36.40 10.67
CA ARG A 196 1.47 37.04 10.81
C ARG A 196 0.81 36.83 12.18
N PHE A 197 1.39 35.99 13.03
CA PHE A 197 0.80 35.57 14.30
C PHE A 197 1.68 35.95 15.50
N PRO A 198 1.94 37.25 15.77
CA PRO A 198 2.84 37.66 16.83
C PRO A 198 2.37 37.25 18.24
N LEU A 199 1.05 37.11 18.45
CA LEU A 199 0.47 36.66 19.71
C LEU A 199 0.82 35.21 20.04
N LEU A 200 1.04 34.35 19.03
CA LEU A 200 1.46 32.96 19.25
C LEU A 200 2.72 32.88 20.10
N TYR A 201 3.67 33.79 19.88
CA TYR A 201 4.95 33.81 20.60
C TYR A 201 4.83 34.30 22.05
N LYS A 202 3.64 34.72 22.48
CA LYS A 202 3.31 34.97 23.90
C LYS A 202 2.77 33.71 24.60
N CYS A 203 2.37 32.67 23.87
CA CYS A 203 1.90 31.39 24.41
C CYS A 203 3.08 30.52 24.93
N THR A 204 3.91 31.07 25.82
CA THR A 204 5.10 30.39 26.35
C THR A 204 4.81 29.23 27.28
N HIS A 205 3.53 29.02 27.63
CA HIS A 205 3.05 27.90 28.45
C HIS A 205 2.81 26.62 27.63
N LEU A 206 2.80 26.71 26.30
CA LEU A 206 2.53 25.57 25.41
C LEU A 206 3.56 24.45 25.59
N LYS A 207 3.04 23.21 25.58
CA LYS A 207 3.80 21.97 25.55
C LYS A 207 3.71 21.29 24.19
N THR A 208 2.54 21.33 23.56
CA THR A 208 2.32 20.74 22.23
C THR A 208 1.75 21.79 21.30
N LEU A 209 2.38 21.97 20.13
CA LEU A 209 1.88 22.84 19.06
C LEU A 209 1.71 22.01 17.78
N ILE A 210 0.47 21.98 17.28
CA ILE A 210 0.11 21.28 16.05
C ILE A 210 -0.15 22.34 14.97
N LEU A 211 0.71 22.38 13.96
CA LEU A 211 0.54 23.21 12.75
C LEU A 211 0.24 22.34 11.53
N SER A 212 0.67 21.07 11.57
CA SER A 212 0.42 20.08 10.54
C SER A 212 -1.07 19.90 10.29
N ASN A 213 -1.47 19.80 9.03
CA ASN A 213 -2.84 19.45 8.66
C ASN A 213 -3.11 17.96 8.93
N GLU A 214 -2.06 17.15 8.77
CA GLU A 214 -2.05 15.72 9.01
C GLU A 214 -0.66 15.25 9.44
N TRP A 215 -0.59 14.20 10.25
CA TRP A 215 0.66 13.61 10.73
C TRP A 215 0.50 12.12 11.03
N ALA A 216 1.61 11.44 11.31
CA ALA A 216 1.62 10.02 11.65
C ALA A 216 1.77 9.84 13.16
N ILE A 217 1.02 8.89 13.72
CA ILE A 217 1.22 8.34 15.05
C ILE A 217 1.41 6.82 14.91
N TYR A 218 2.17 6.22 15.82
CA TYR A 218 2.34 4.77 15.85
C TYR A 218 1.85 4.21 17.18
N GLU A 219 0.77 3.43 17.15
CA GLU A 219 0.15 2.77 18.30
C GLU A 219 0.04 1.25 18.06
N GLY A 220 1.19 0.63 17.76
CA GLY A 220 1.26 -0.78 17.31
C GLY A 220 1.11 -0.93 15.79
N GLU A 221 0.43 0.03 15.15
CA GLU A 221 0.39 0.22 13.70
C GLU A 221 0.54 1.71 13.38
N TRP A 222 0.91 2.03 12.13
CA TRP A 222 0.96 3.42 11.67
C TRP A 222 -0.42 3.96 11.35
N ASP A 223 -0.86 4.93 12.15
CA ASP A 223 -2.10 5.66 11.94
C ASP A 223 -1.83 7.10 11.50
N ARG A 224 -2.76 7.60 10.68
CA ARG A 224 -2.75 8.98 10.21
C ARG A 224 -3.76 9.78 11.01
N GLU A 225 -3.28 10.82 11.65
CA GLU A 225 -4.10 11.83 12.30
C GLU A 225 -4.26 13.05 11.41
N THR A 226 -5.39 13.73 11.54
CA THR A 226 -5.69 14.99 10.86
C THR A 226 -6.17 16.02 11.87
N SER A 227 -5.82 17.29 11.66
CA SER A 227 -6.34 18.38 12.48
C SER A 227 -7.87 18.40 12.44
N LYS A 228 -8.49 18.69 13.59
CA LYS A 228 -9.95 18.76 13.75
C LYS A 228 -10.55 20.07 13.22
N ASN A 229 -9.70 20.99 12.74
CA ASN A 229 -10.12 22.26 12.20
C ASN A 229 -10.63 22.10 10.76
N ASN A 230 -11.66 22.86 10.39
CA ASN A 230 -12.35 22.77 9.10
C ASN A 230 -11.95 23.87 8.09
N GLY A 231 -10.88 24.63 8.37
CA GLY A 231 -10.41 25.70 7.49
C GLY A 231 -9.57 25.21 6.32
N LEU A 232 -9.03 26.15 5.54
CA LEU A 232 -8.08 25.82 4.46
C LEU A 232 -6.85 25.14 5.04
N PRO A 233 -6.24 24.17 4.33
CA PRO A 233 -5.00 23.55 4.79
C PRO A 233 -3.91 24.61 4.97
N ASN A 234 -2.98 24.38 5.88
CA ASN A 234 -1.76 25.17 5.99
C ASN A 234 -0.79 24.83 4.84
N ASN A 235 0.01 25.80 4.40
CA ASN A 235 1.14 25.60 3.49
C ASN A 235 2.27 26.59 3.87
N ILE A 236 2.95 26.28 4.97
CA ILE A 236 3.89 27.22 5.59
C ILE A 236 5.17 27.35 4.75
N PHE A 237 5.55 28.59 4.40
CA PHE A 237 6.81 28.89 3.72
C PHE A 237 7.82 29.64 4.59
N TYR A 238 7.36 30.35 5.62
CA TYR A 238 8.22 31.17 6.47
C TYR A 238 7.96 30.94 7.96
N VAL A 239 9.04 30.71 8.70
CA VAL A 239 9.06 30.58 10.17
C VAL A 239 9.97 31.68 10.72
N PRO A 240 9.43 32.65 11.48
CA PRO A 240 10.22 33.79 11.97
C PRO A 240 11.12 33.40 13.16
N ALA A 241 12.11 34.24 13.48
CA ALA A 241 13.08 33.96 14.56
C ALA A 241 12.43 33.93 15.95
N GLU A 242 11.35 34.69 16.12
CA GLU A 242 10.50 34.77 17.31
C GLU A 242 9.91 33.41 17.69
N PHE A 243 9.79 32.48 16.74
CA PHE A 243 9.33 31.12 17.00
C PHE A 243 10.17 30.42 18.08
N SER A 244 11.44 30.79 18.23
CA SER A 244 12.31 30.30 19.30
C SER A 244 11.92 30.72 20.73
N LYS A 245 10.96 31.64 20.90
CA LYS A 245 10.43 32.04 22.22
C LYS A 245 9.56 30.96 22.87
N LEU A 246 9.07 29.99 22.10
CA LEU A 246 8.25 28.87 22.57
C LEU A 246 9.11 27.77 23.23
N ILE A 247 9.98 28.17 24.15
CA ILE A 247 11.00 27.32 24.77
C ILE A 247 10.43 26.16 25.60
N SER A 248 9.17 26.26 26.03
CA SER A 248 8.50 25.23 26.83
C SER A 248 8.00 24.05 26.02
N LEU A 249 8.00 24.16 24.68
CA LEU A 249 7.50 23.12 23.78
C LEU A 249 8.29 21.81 23.97
N GLU A 250 7.52 20.74 24.10
CA GLU A 250 7.99 19.36 24.15
C GLU A 250 7.62 18.63 22.85
N GLU A 251 6.53 19.01 22.18
CA GLU A 251 6.07 18.38 20.95
C GLU A 251 5.71 19.43 19.90
N LEU A 252 6.23 19.26 18.69
CA LEU A 252 5.97 20.16 17.58
C LEU A 252 5.67 19.38 16.29
N PHE A 253 4.46 19.57 15.76
CA PHE A 253 4.01 19.01 14.49
C PHE A 253 3.95 20.11 13.44
N ILE A 254 4.99 20.21 12.61
CA ILE A 254 5.16 21.27 11.59
C ILE A 254 5.63 20.65 10.24
N GLY A 255 5.06 19.48 9.92
CA GLY A 255 5.23 18.80 8.65
C GLY A 255 4.09 19.08 7.67
N GLY A 256 4.41 19.06 6.37
CA GLY A 256 3.40 19.15 5.31
C GLY A 256 2.66 17.85 5.05
N ASP A 257 1.73 17.90 4.10
CA ASP A 257 0.79 16.80 3.85
C ASP A 257 1.45 15.70 3.01
N TRP A 258 0.95 14.48 3.15
CA TRP A 258 1.32 13.36 2.29
C TRP A 258 0.51 13.39 0.99
N LYS A 259 1.15 12.90 -0.06
CA LYS A 259 0.62 12.86 -1.42
C LYS A 259 -0.67 12.04 -1.51
N SER A 260 -1.73 12.63 -2.07
CA SER A 260 -2.95 11.92 -2.47
C SER A 260 -2.70 11.04 -3.70
N ARG A 261 -3.25 9.82 -3.73
CA ARG A 261 -3.12 8.92 -4.88
C ARG A 261 -4.17 9.17 -5.95
N LYS A 262 -5.38 9.62 -5.56
CA LYS A 262 -6.46 9.95 -6.49
C LYS A 262 -6.37 11.37 -7.04
N ASN A 263 -6.06 12.36 -6.19
CA ASN A 263 -6.13 13.77 -6.59
C ASN A 263 -4.81 14.32 -7.12
N LYS A 264 -3.71 13.56 -7.08
CA LYS A 264 -2.36 13.88 -7.62
C LYS A 264 -1.73 15.21 -7.16
N VAL A 265 -2.41 16.02 -6.36
CA VAL A 265 -1.91 17.27 -5.75
C VAL A 265 -1.25 16.93 -4.41
N TRP A 266 0.02 17.31 -4.26
CA TRP A 266 0.81 17.12 -3.04
C TRP A 266 0.98 18.49 -2.37
N ASN A 267 0.36 18.69 -1.20
CA ASN A 267 0.52 19.91 -0.41
C ASN A 267 1.83 19.87 0.41
N ARG A 268 2.96 19.85 -0.31
CA ARG A 268 4.29 19.96 0.29
C ARG A 268 4.49 21.38 0.80
N TRP A 269 4.91 21.49 2.06
CA TRP A 269 5.23 22.79 2.64
C TRP A 269 6.58 23.30 2.16
N ARG A 270 6.82 24.59 2.37
CA ARG A 270 7.95 25.32 1.78
C ARG A 270 8.99 25.77 2.78
N ILE A 271 9.04 25.18 3.98
CA ILE A 271 10.09 25.47 4.95
C ILE A 271 11.43 24.95 4.40
N ARG A 272 12.41 25.85 4.25
CA ARG A 272 13.72 25.55 3.63
C ARG A 272 14.88 25.41 4.62
N THR A 273 14.70 25.86 5.86
CA THR A 273 15.76 25.92 6.87
C THR A 273 15.35 25.21 8.15
N PHE A 274 16.33 24.56 8.78
CA PHE A 274 16.18 23.93 10.09
C PHE A 274 16.60 24.86 11.26
N ALA A 275 17.29 25.97 10.97
CA ALA A 275 18.06 26.71 11.96
C ALA A 275 17.24 27.25 13.15
N VAL A 276 15.96 27.60 12.93
CA VAL A 276 15.07 28.14 13.97
C VAL A 276 14.79 27.11 15.07
N PHE A 277 14.66 25.83 14.69
CA PHE A 277 14.28 24.75 15.61
C PHE A 277 15.41 24.33 16.55
N ASN A 278 16.67 24.64 16.20
CA ASN A 278 17.84 24.39 17.07
C ASN A 278 17.82 25.15 18.40
N LYS A 279 16.95 26.15 18.53
CA LYS A 279 16.77 26.91 19.77
C LYS A 279 15.71 26.29 20.70
N LEU A 280 14.91 25.35 20.22
CA LEU A 280 13.85 24.68 20.98
C LEU A 280 14.40 23.43 21.66
N ILE A 281 15.25 23.63 22.67
CA ILE A 281 16.07 22.57 23.28
C ILE A 281 15.28 21.53 24.09
N ASN A 282 14.03 21.82 24.44
CA ASN A 282 13.17 20.95 25.25
C ASN A 282 12.30 19.99 24.42
N LEU A 283 12.37 20.06 23.08
CA LEU A 283 11.59 19.20 22.21
C LEU A 283 11.94 17.72 22.42
N LYS A 284 10.92 16.92 22.72
CA LYS A 284 10.92 15.45 22.77
C LYS A 284 10.42 14.85 21.45
N TYR A 285 9.46 15.49 20.80
CA TYR A 285 8.94 15.10 19.48
C TYR A 285 9.02 16.28 18.51
N LEU A 286 9.58 16.04 17.32
CA LEU A 286 9.65 17.04 16.26
C LEU A 286 9.32 16.41 14.91
N ASN A 287 8.28 16.91 14.25
CA ASN A 287 7.95 16.55 12.88
C ASN A 287 8.09 17.74 11.94
N LEU A 288 9.03 17.62 11.00
CA LEU A 288 9.34 18.56 9.91
C LEU A 288 9.31 17.87 8.54
N SER A 289 8.61 16.74 8.45
CA SER A 289 8.50 15.99 7.19
C SER A 289 7.75 16.76 6.11
N ASN A 290 7.93 16.38 4.84
CA ASN A 290 7.21 16.95 3.69
C ASN A 290 7.41 18.48 3.54
N ASN A 291 8.65 18.92 3.73
CA ASN A 291 9.09 20.30 3.58
C ASN A 291 10.18 20.40 2.48
N LEU A 292 10.80 21.57 2.33
CA LEU A 292 11.89 21.83 1.38
C LEU A 292 13.24 22.06 2.08
N ILE A 293 13.44 21.48 3.28
CA ILE A 293 14.67 21.65 4.05
C ILE A 293 15.83 21.08 3.24
N GLN A 294 16.83 21.92 2.96
CA GLN A 294 17.91 21.57 2.03
C GLN A 294 19.29 21.75 2.63
N GLY A 295 20.27 21.00 2.12
CA GLY A 295 21.66 21.11 2.51
C GLY A 295 21.97 20.41 3.83
N ASN A 296 22.81 21.05 4.66
CA ASN A 296 23.28 20.49 5.92
C ASN A 296 22.35 20.84 7.09
N VAL A 297 21.95 19.84 7.87
CA VAL A 297 21.15 20.01 9.08
C VAL A 297 22.01 19.73 10.31
N ASN A 298 22.13 20.72 11.21
CA ASN A 298 22.82 20.55 12.49
C ASN A 298 21.82 20.15 13.57
N LEU A 299 21.98 18.97 14.20
CA LEU A 299 21.08 18.44 15.23
C LEU A 299 21.65 18.55 16.66
N THR A 300 22.86 19.08 16.83
CA THR A 300 23.63 19.07 18.09
C THR A 300 22.86 19.56 19.32
N LYS A 301 21.93 20.52 19.13
CA LYS A 301 21.18 21.16 20.21
C LYS A 301 19.91 20.41 20.65
N LEU A 302 19.50 19.38 19.92
CA LEU A 302 18.26 18.61 20.19
C LEU A 302 18.48 17.48 21.20
N GLN A 303 19.06 17.82 22.35
CA GLN A 303 19.50 16.85 23.36
C GLN A 303 18.34 16.08 24.02
N GLN A 304 17.14 16.66 24.09
CA GLN A 304 15.95 16.04 24.70
C GLN A 304 15.07 15.27 23.71
N THR A 305 15.37 15.37 22.41
CA THR A 305 14.52 14.79 21.36
C THR A 305 14.60 13.28 21.38
N GLN A 306 13.44 12.63 21.34
CA GLN A 306 13.27 11.18 21.32
C GLN A 306 12.84 10.68 19.94
N ILE A 307 11.96 11.43 19.28
CA ILE A 307 11.43 11.09 17.96
C ILE A 307 11.61 12.30 17.04
N LEU A 308 12.27 12.09 15.91
CA LEU A 308 12.55 13.12 14.92
C LEU A 308 12.12 12.68 13.52
N HIS A 309 11.15 13.39 12.94
CA HIS A 309 10.70 13.16 11.57
C HIS A 309 11.19 14.27 10.62
N LEU A 310 11.95 13.88 9.61
CA LEU A 310 12.56 14.75 8.58
C LEU A 310 12.40 14.15 7.16
N ASN A 311 11.41 13.27 6.98
CA ASN A 311 11.14 12.60 5.70
C ASN A 311 10.78 13.60 4.60
N ASN A 312 11.00 13.23 3.34
CA ASN A 312 10.55 13.99 2.17
C ASN A 312 11.05 15.45 2.18
N ASN A 313 12.35 15.64 2.41
CA ASN A 313 13.04 16.92 2.35
C ASN A 313 14.06 16.93 1.19
N ARG A 314 15.12 17.74 1.30
CA ARG A 314 16.25 17.82 0.36
C ARG A 314 17.58 17.81 1.13
N ILE A 315 17.62 17.13 2.27
CA ILE A 315 18.78 17.09 3.17
C ILE A 315 19.89 16.28 2.51
N THR A 316 21.11 16.82 2.52
CA THR A 316 22.30 16.16 1.94
C THR A 316 23.25 15.63 3.00
N SER A 317 23.29 16.26 4.18
CA SER A 317 24.18 15.88 5.27
C SER A 317 23.60 16.27 6.62
N ILE A 318 24.04 15.58 7.68
CA ILE A 318 23.69 15.87 9.06
C ILE A 318 24.96 16.08 9.87
N THR A 319 25.01 17.14 10.67
CA THR A 319 26.15 17.47 11.54
C THR A 319 25.76 17.35 13.01
N ILE A 320 26.62 16.67 13.78
CA ILE A 320 26.41 16.41 15.21
C ILE A 320 27.78 16.48 15.90
N SER A 321 27.95 17.37 16.89
CA SER A 321 29.22 17.50 17.62
C SER A 321 29.25 16.81 18.99
N SER A 322 28.12 16.32 19.49
CA SER A 322 27.99 15.60 20.77
C SER A 322 27.04 14.43 20.63
N ASN A 323 27.15 13.41 21.48
CA ASN A 323 26.16 12.33 21.48
C ASN A 323 24.77 12.89 21.82
N LEU A 324 23.74 12.33 21.19
CA LEU A 324 22.34 12.65 21.42
C LEU A 324 21.69 11.42 22.06
N GLU A 325 21.79 11.37 23.39
CA GLU A 325 21.47 10.19 24.22
C GLU A 325 20.00 9.78 24.20
N ASN A 326 19.09 10.68 23.81
CA ASN A 326 17.65 10.44 23.92
C ASN A 326 16.96 10.03 22.62
N ILE A 327 17.59 10.19 21.45
CA ILE A 327 16.96 9.87 20.17
C ILE A 327 16.80 8.36 20.05
N LYS A 328 15.54 7.92 20.07
CA LYS A 328 15.12 6.52 19.91
C LYS A 328 14.72 6.24 18.47
N GLU A 329 14.06 7.21 17.84
CA GLU A 329 13.52 7.08 16.49
C GLU A 329 13.88 8.26 15.60
N LEU A 330 14.35 7.94 14.39
CA LEU A 330 14.81 8.93 13.42
C LEU A 330 14.31 8.60 12.02
N TYR A 331 13.50 9.48 11.44
CA TYR A 331 12.94 9.28 10.11
C TYR A 331 13.51 10.28 9.11
N LEU A 332 14.27 9.78 8.13
CA LEU A 332 15.07 10.54 7.18
C LEU A 332 14.87 10.08 5.73
N SER A 333 13.79 9.37 5.44
CA SER A 333 13.54 8.83 4.11
C SER A 333 13.28 9.92 3.07
N ASN A 334 13.49 9.58 1.80
CA ASN A 334 13.27 10.48 0.66
C ASN A 334 14.04 11.80 0.79
N ASN A 335 15.35 11.66 0.99
CA ASN A 335 16.32 12.75 1.05
C ASN A 335 17.48 12.48 0.08
N TYR A 336 18.56 13.24 0.17
CA TYR A 336 19.76 13.09 -0.65
C TYR A 336 20.99 12.70 0.19
N ILE A 337 20.78 12.02 1.32
CA ILE A 337 21.84 11.63 2.25
C ILE A 337 22.66 10.50 1.64
N SER A 338 23.99 10.63 1.67
CA SER A 338 24.92 9.58 1.24
C SER A 338 25.86 9.10 2.33
N ASP A 339 26.20 9.96 3.29
CA ASP A 339 27.00 9.63 4.46
C ASP A 339 26.10 9.44 5.68
N ILE A 340 26.29 8.33 6.39
CA ILE A 340 25.49 7.90 7.53
C ILE A 340 26.32 7.73 8.81
N PHE A 341 27.60 8.12 8.80
CA PHE A 341 28.48 8.00 9.98
C PHE A 341 27.92 8.73 11.21
N PHE A 342 27.15 9.80 11.00
CA PHE A 342 26.48 10.55 12.08
C PHE A 342 25.55 9.69 12.94
N LEU A 343 25.06 8.55 12.43
CA LEU A 343 24.19 7.66 13.20
C LEU A 343 24.86 7.07 14.45
N ASN A 344 26.20 6.96 14.45
CA ASN A 344 26.96 6.49 15.61
C ASN A 344 26.89 7.46 16.81
N LYS A 345 26.33 8.66 16.61
CA LYS A 345 26.10 9.65 17.68
C LYS A 345 24.74 9.50 18.38
N PHE A 346 23.96 8.46 18.06
CA PHE A 346 22.67 8.15 18.69
C PHE A 346 22.71 6.82 19.45
N PRO A 347 23.27 6.77 20.67
CA PRO A 347 23.46 5.51 21.40
C PRO A 347 22.14 4.81 21.79
N ALA A 348 21.04 5.54 21.97
CA ALA A 348 19.72 4.96 22.30
C ALA A 348 18.83 4.63 21.09
N VAL A 349 19.31 4.88 19.85
CA VAL A 349 18.47 4.67 18.66
C VAL A 349 18.14 3.20 18.46
N ASN A 350 16.88 2.93 18.16
CA ASN A 350 16.39 1.60 17.82
C ASN A 350 15.59 1.57 16.51
N THR A 351 15.15 2.73 16.01
CA THR A 351 14.45 2.84 14.72
C THR A 351 15.07 3.95 13.88
N VAL A 352 15.47 3.62 12.66
CA VAL A 352 15.98 4.59 11.69
C VAL A 352 15.33 4.31 10.33
N ASP A 353 14.69 5.31 9.74
CA ASP A 353 14.16 5.21 8.37
C ASP A 353 15.04 5.99 7.39
N LEU A 354 15.76 5.28 6.52
CA LEU A 354 16.69 5.82 5.52
C LEU A 354 16.31 5.44 4.08
N HIS A 355 15.12 4.89 3.85
CA HIS A 355 14.74 4.48 2.51
C HIS A 355 14.76 5.65 1.51
N SER A 356 15.01 5.36 0.23
CA SER A 356 15.10 6.39 -0.82
C SER A 356 16.10 7.50 -0.48
N ASN A 357 17.36 7.12 -0.32
CA ASN A 357 18.49 8.03 -0.17
C ASN A 357 19.60 7.67 -1.18
N ARG A 358 20.81 8.21 -1.01
CA ARG A 358 21.97 7.99 -1.90
C ARG A 358 23.08 7.18 -1.21
N ILE A 359 22.70 6.29 -0.31
CA ILE A 359 23.64 5.50 0.49
C ILE A 359 24.21 4.37 -0.38
N LYS A 360 25.55 4.29 -0.43
CA LYS A 360 26.26 3.23 -1.16
C LYS A 360 26.84 2.15 -0.25
N THR A 361 27.13 2.48 1.00
CA THR A 361 27.75 1.54 1.93
C THR A 361 27.24 1.73 3.35
N LEU A 362 27.13 0.61 4.06
CA LEU A 362 26.72 0.54 5.46
C LEU A 362 27.92 0.40 6.43
N LEU A 363 29.14 0.29 5.92
CA LEU A 363 30.36 0.19 6.74
C LEU A 363 30.48 1.28 7.84
N PRO A 364 30.12 2.55 7.59
CA PRO A 364 30.26 3.60 8.61
C PRO A 364 29.45 3.33 9.89
N ILE A 365 28.44 2.46 9.84
CA ILE A 365 27.53 2.16 10.96
C ILE A 365 27.61 0.70 11.40
N ARG A 366 28.73 0.02 11.15
CA ARG A 366 28.93 -1.39 11.52
C ARG A 366 28.55 -1.68 12.98
N GLU A 367 29.04 -0.87 13.92
CA GLU A 367 28.75 -1.03 15.36
C GLU A 367 27.27 -0.87 15.69
N LEU A 368 26.54 -0.03 14.94
CA LEU A 368 25.10 0.13 15.12
C LEU A 368 24.33 -1.11 14.67
N ILE A 369 24.77 -1.77 13.60
CA ILE A 369 24.16 -2.99 13.04
C ILE A 369 24.32 -4.19 13.99
N GLU A 370 25.31 -4.17 14.88
CA GLU A 370 25.47 -5.20 15.92
C GLU A 370 24.35 -5.14 16.98
N ARG A 371 23.65 -4.01 17.12
CA ARG A 371 22.61 -3.81 18.14
C ARG A 371 21.22 -3.41 17.61
N VAL A 372 21.09 -3.03 16.33
CA VAL A 372 19.83 -2.66 15.69
C VAL A 372 19.66 -3.43 14.39
N ASP A 373 18.50 -4.05 14.21
CA ASP A 373 18.18 -4.81 13.01
C ASP A 373 18.16 -3.97 11.75
N ILE A 374 18.60 -4.54 10.63
CA ILE A 374 18.53 -3.90 9.31
C ILE A 374 17.54 -4.65 8.43
N ASN A 375 16.90 -3.93 7.51
CA ASN A 375 15.97 -4.54 6.56
C ASN A 375 15.91 -3.80 5.22
N ASP A 376 15.37 -4.52 4.24
CA ASP A 376 14.94 -4.00 2.95
C ASP A 376 13.42 -3.70 2.99
N SER A 377 13.00 -2.80 3.87
CA SER A 377 11.61 -2.34 3.99
C SER A 377 11.55 -0.83 4.22
N LYS A 378 10.34 -0.30 4.42
CA LYS A 378 10.06 1.08 4.80
C LYS A 378 9.30 1.12 6.13
N TRP A 379 9.60 2.14 6.94
CA TRP A 379 8.85 2.50 8.16
C TRP A 379 8.70 1.38 9.21
N GLN A 380 9.46 0.30 9.13
CA GLN A 380 9.45 -0.76 10.12
C GLN A 380 10.10 -0.25 11.41
N LYS A 381 9.41 -0.42 12.54
CA LYS A 381 9.95 -0.10 13.87
C LYS A 381 11.07 -1.05 14.27
N HIS A 382 11.86 -0.64 15.25
CA HIS A 382 12.96 -1.43 15.84
C HIS A 382 14.02 -1.87 14.82
N SER A 383 14.19 -1.11 13.73
CA SER A 383 15.10 -1.45 12.65
C SER A 383 15.58 -0.24 11.85
N ILE A 384 16.63 -0.45 11.05
CA ILE A 384 17.20 0.46 10.06
C ILE A 384 16.65 0.08 8.68
N ASN A 385 15.80 0.95 8.14
CA ASN A 385 15.09 0.76 6.88
C ASN A 385 15.89 1.34 5.71
N LEU A 386 16.28 0.50 4.76
CA LEU A 386 17.31 0.85 3.75
C LEU A 386 16.86 0.71 2.30
N THR A 387 15.62 0.31 2.04
CA THR A 387 15.17 0.06 0.66
C THR A 387 15.38 1.27 -0.24
N GLN A 388 15.52 1.03 -1.55
CA GLN A 388 15.71 2.09 -2.56
C GLN A 388 16.98 2.94 -2.36
N ASN A 389 18.04 2.35 -1.81
CA ASN A 389 19.38 2.94 -1.79
C ASN A 389 20.30 2.24 -2.81
N PRO A 390 21.25 2.95 -3.45
CA PRO A 390 22.22 2.36 -4.37
C PRO A 390 23.34 1.61 -3.63
N LEU A 391 22.97 0.68 -2.76
CA LEU A 391 23.89 -0.09 -1.92
C LEU A 391 24.76 -1.02 -2.75
N SER A 392 26.08 -0.89 -2.57
CA SER A 392 27.09 -1.78 -3.13
C SER A 392 27.87 -2.54 -2.06
N ASN A 393 27.90 -2.04 -0.81
CA ASN A 393 28.66 -2.68 0.27
C ASN A 393 27.94 -2.61 1.65
N PRO A 394 27.21 -3.67 2.04
CA PRO A 394 26.89 -4.84 1.22
C PRO A 394 25.77 -4.49 0.22
N PRO A 395 25.59 -5.28 -0.85
CA PRO A 395 24.41 -5.15 -1.70
C PRO A 395 23.13 -5.52 -0.91
N LEU A 396 21.99 -4.98 -1.34
CA LEU A 396 20.69 -5.15 -0.67
C LEU A 396 20.28 -6.63 -0.52
N GLU A 397 20.74 -7.48 -1.44
CA GLU A 397 20.57 -8.93 -1.41
C GLU A 397 21.16 -9.61 -0.16
N VAL A 398 22.21 -9.02 0.42
CA VAL A 398 22.82 -9.49 1.66
C VAL A 398 22.14 -8.83 2.86
N VAL A 399 21.75 -7.56 2.74
CA VAL A 399 20.92 -6.86 3.76
C VAL A 399 19.63 -7.63 4.04
N SER A 400 18.97 -8.15 3.00
CA SER A 400 17.74 -8.93 3.15
C SER A 400 17.90 -10.26 3.90
N GLN A 401 19.13 -10.74 4.08
CA GLN A 401 19.43 -11.98 4.80
C GLN A 401 19.52 -11.75 6.32
N GLY A 402 19.86 -10.53 6.77
CA GLY A 402 19.93 -10.14 8.17
C GLY A 402 21.31 -9.61 8.61
N ASN A 403 21.39 -9.09 9.85
CA ASN A 403 22.57 -8.40 10.37
C ASN A 403 23.82 -9.29 10.35
N GLU A 404 23.68 -10.56 10.74
CA GLU A 404 24.81 -11.50 10.83
C GLU A 404 25.53 -11.65 9.48
N TYR A 405 24.77 -11.73 8.38
CA TYR A 405 25.31 -11.85 7.03
C TYR A 405 25.95 -10.56 6.55
N VAL A 406 25.40 -9.41 6.95
CA VAL A 406 26.02 -8.10 6.64
C VAL A 406 27.34 -7.91 7.39
N LEU A 407 27.40 -8.30 8.66
CA LEU A 407 28.63 -8.26 9.44
C LEU A 407 29.69 -9.21 8.86
N ALA A 408 29.32 -10.46 8.54
CA ALA A 408 30.20 -11.41 7.87
C ALA A 408 30.70 -10.88 6.51
N TYR A 409 29.82 -10.28 5.71
CA TYR A 409 30.18 -9.65 4.44
C TYR A 409 31.21 -8.53 4.63
N PHE A 410 31.09 -7.69 5.67
CA PHE A 410 32.08 -6.66 5.94
C PHE A 410 33.46 -7.23 6.29
N GLU A 411 33.50 -8.29 7.09
CA GLU A 411 34.73 -8.96 7.45
C GLU A 411 35.42 -9.55 6.23
N GLN A 412 34.65 -10.27 5.40
CA GLN A 412 35.14 -10.86 4.16
C GLN A 412 35.59 -9.77 3.16
N TYR A 413 34.86 -8.66 3.05
CA TYR A 413 35.23 -7.52 2.20
C TYR A 413 36.55 -6.88 2.63
N GLN A 414 36.78 -6.73 3.94
CA GLN A 414 38.06 -6.25 4.48
C GLN A 414 39.20 -7.25 4.26
N ALA A 415 38.93 -8.54 4.45
CA ALA A 415 39.90 -9.61 4.22
C ALA A 415 40.33 -9.66 2.74
N GLU A 416 39.39 -9.62 1.79
CA GLU A 416 39.67 -9.60 0.35
C GLU A 416 40.51 -8.39 -0.08
N LYS A 417 40.22 -7.21 0.49
CA LYS A 417 41.02 -6.00 0.25
C LYS A 417 42.47 -6.18 0.71
N SER A 418 42.69 -6.84 1.84
CA SER A 418 44.05 -7.06 2.38
C SER A 418 44.92 -7.93 1.47
N VAL A 419 44.30 -8.85 0.71
CA VAL A 419 44.97 -9.70 -0.28
C VAL A 419 44.85 -9.19 -1.73
N LYS A 420 44.23 -8.01 -1.93
CA LYS A 420 44.04 -7.35 -3.23
C LYS A 420 43.19 -8.14 -4.23
N ILE A 421 42.23 -8.93 -3.75
CA ILE A 421 41.21 -9.52 -4.61
C ILE A 421 40.28 -8.40 -5.11
N LYS A 422 39.99 -8.38 -6.41
CA LYS A 422 39.10 -7.39 -7.02
C LYS A 422 37.62 -7.81 -6.85
N PRO A 423 36.70 -6.87 -6.58
CA PRO A 423 35.27 -7.16 -6.56
C PRO A 423 34.78 -7.78 -7.87
N TYR A 424 33.76 -8.63 -7.75
CA TYR A 424 33.09 -9.29 -8.87
C TYR A 424 31.87 -8.47 -9.31
N LEU A 425 31.81 -8.11 -10.60
CA LEU A 425 30.63 -7.46 -11.17
C LEU A 425 29.67 -8.53 -11.72
N ASN A 426 28.48 -8.65 -11.13
CA ASN A 426 27.51 -9.63 -11.57
C ASN A 426 26.90 -9.28 -12.95
N ARG A 427 27.00 -10.23 -13.89
CA ARG A 427 26.36 -10.16 -15.23
C ARG A 427 25.39 -11.31 -15.47
N ASP A 428 25.15 -12.13 -14.46
CA ASP A 428 24.23 -13.26 -14.53
C ASP A 428 22.78 -12.79 -14.37
N ILE A 429 21.93 -13.25 -15.28
CA ILE A 429 20.51 -12.92 -15.30
C ILE A 429 19.70 -14.20 -15.30
N LYS A 430 18.70 -14.24 -14.42
CA LYS A 430 17.67 -15.27 -14.43
C LYS A 430 16.49 -14.79 -15.28
N LEU A 431 16.25 -15.47 -16.40
CA LEU A 431 15.12 -15.23 -17.30
C LEU A 431 14.15 -16.41 -17.23
N VAL A 432 12.91 -16.15 -16.85
CA VAL A 432 11.87 -17.18 -16.73
C VAL A 432 10.84 -16.99 -17.85
N LEU A 433 10.64 -18.03 -18.66
CA LEU A 433 9.62 -18.04 -19.72
C LEU A 433 8.30 -18.59 -19.18
N VAL A 434 7.26 -17.77 -19.18
CA VAL A 434 5.90 -18.18 -18.75
C VAL A 434 4.90 -18.04 -19.88
N GLY A 435 3.77 -18.74 -19.76
CA GLY A 435 2.69 -18.72 -20.76
C GLY A 435 2.19 -20.12 -21.07
N ASN A 436 1.06 -20.19 -21.78
CA ASN A 436 0.42 -21.46 -22.12
C ASN A 436 1.34 -22.37 -22.94
N SER A 437 0.97 -23.64 -22.93
CA SER A 437 1.49 -24.63 -23.87
C SER A 437 1.25 -24.14 -25.30
N ASP A 438 2.23 -24.37 -26.19
CA ASP A 438 2.21 -23.88 -27.57
C ASP A 438 2.38 -22.36 -27.79
N ALA A 439 2.64 -21.57 -26.74
CA ALA A 439 3.04 -20.16 -26.90
C ALA A 439 4.41 -19.96 -27.60
N GLY A 440 5.16 -21.03 -27.86
CA GLY A 440 6.45 -21.00 -28.56
C GLY A 440 7.68 -20.74 -27.69
N LYS A 441 7.60 -21.04 -26.38
CA LYS A 441 8.69 -20.85 -25.40
C LYS A 441 9.98 -21.59 -25.78
N SER A 442 9.88 -22.89 -26.04
CA SER A 442 11.03 -23.73 -26.39
C SER A 442 11.64 -23.35 -27.73
N THR A 443 10.82 -22.91 -28.69
CA THR A 443 11.30 -22.49 -30.01
C THR A 443 12.00 -21.14 -29.97
N LEU A 444 11.50 -20.20 -29.17
CA LEU A 444 12.20 -18.94 -28.91
C LEU A 444 13.52 -19.19 -28.17
N THR A 445 13.53 -20.08 -27.20
CA THR A 445 14.75 -20.47 -26.48
C THR A 445 15.80 -21.06 -27.42
N GLU A 446 15.39 -21.98 -28.30
CA GLU A 446 16.29 -22.57 -29.28
C GLU A 446 16.83 -21.54 -30.26
N TYR A 447 15.99 -20.60 -30.69
CA TYR A 447 16.41 -19.48 -31.52
C TYR A 447 17.42 -18.57 -30.82
N PHE A 448 17.26 -18.30 -29.52
CA PHE A 448 18.27 -17.54 -28.76
C PHE A 448 19.63 -18.23 -28.75
N LEU A 449 19.66 -19.56 -28.62
CA LEU A 449 20.91 -20.33 -28.58
C LEU A 449 21.56 -20.48 -29.96
N THR A 450 20.78 -20.76 -30.99
CA THR A 450 21.29 -21.19 -32.31
C THR A 450 21.21 -20.12 -33.39
N GLY A 451 20.38 -19.09 -33.20
CA GLY A 451 20.02 -18.12 -34.22
C GLY A 451 19.15 -18.66 -35.35
N LYS A 452 18.66 -19.91 -35.25
CA LYS A 452 17.89 -20.58 -36.30
C LYS A 452 16.50 -20.99 -35.81
N TRP A 453 15.53 -20.92 -36.70
CA TRP A 453 14.20 -21.51 -36.47
C TRP A 453 14.29 -23.04 -36.55
N ASN A 454 13.63 -23.74 -35.64
CA ASN A 454 13.57 -25.19 -35.60
C ASN A 454 12.16 -25.66 -35.18
N ASP A 455 11.45 -26.33 -36.08
CA ASP A 455 10.09 -26.87 -35.90
C ASP A 455 10.07 -28.36 -35.49
N THR A 456 11.24 -28.98 -35.35
CA THR A 456 11.40 -30.39 -34.96
C THR A 456 11.57 -30.58 -33.45
N ILE A 457 11.52 -29.50 -32.67
CA ILE A 457 11.69 -29.53 -31.21
C ILE A 457 10.51 -30.30 -30.58
N SER A 458 10.81 -31.37 -29.85
CA SER A 458 9.84 -32.09 -29.03
C SER A 458 9.31 -31.21 -27.91
N SER A 459 8.06 -31.40 -27.49
CA SER A 459 7.50 -30.66 -26.36
C SER A 459 8.34 -30.84 -25.08
N THR A 460 8.74 -29.73 -24.45
CA THR A 460 9.42 -29.77 -23.16
C THR A 460 8.52 -30.42 -22.12
N HIS A 461 9.02 -31.47 -21.46
CA HIS A 461 8.22 -32.32 -20.57
C HIS A 461 7.97 -31.68 -19.19
N TRP A 462 8.97 -31.06 -18.57
CA TRP A 462 8.87 -30.38 -17.26
C TRP A 462 9.50 -28.98 -17.27
N MET A 463 10.82 -28.91 -17.33
CA MET A 463 11.58 -27.66 -17.32
C MET A 463 13.00 -27.96 -17.81
N VAL A 464 13.55 -27.08 -18.64
CA VAL A 464 14.95 -27.12 -19.05
C VAL A 464 15.59 -25.79 -18.73
N VAL A 465 16.74 -25.84 -18.05
CA VAL A 465 17.59 -24.66 -17.83
C VAL A 465 18.64 -24.59 -18.92
N LYS A 466 18.58 -23.55 -19.75
CA LYS A 466 19.52 -23.30 -20.86
C LYS A 466 20.36 -22.05 -20.58
N ARG A 467 21.65 -22.09 -20.95
CA ARG A 467 22.55 -20.94 -20.83
C ARG A 467 22.66 -20.21 -22.17
N TRP A 468 22.36 -18.92 -22.17
CA TRP A 468 22.51 -18.04 -23.32
C TRP A 468 23.50 -16.92 -23.01
N SER A 469 24.71 -17.04 -23.57
CA SER A 469 25.75 -16.01 -23.51
C SER A 469 25.73 -15.19 -24.79
N THR A 470 25.48 -13.87 -24.68
CA THR A 470 25.30 -13.02 -25.87
C THR A 470 25.82 -11.60 -25.66
N LYS A 471 25.96 -10.85 -26.77
CA LYS A 471 26.28 -9.42 -26.76
C LYS A 471 25.14 -8.63 -27.39
N HIS A 472 24.77 -7.52 -26.77
CA HIS A 472 23.86 -6.54 -27.35
C HIS A 472 24.46 -5.15 -27.15
N LYS A 473 24.56 -4.39 -28.25
CA LYS A 473 25.32 -3.14 -28.30
C LYS A 473 26.76 -3.36 -27.77
N SER A 474 27.18 -2.62 -26.74
CA SER A 474 28.50 -2.72 -26.12
C SER A 474 28.56 -3.63 -24.87
N ARG A 475 27.44 -4.27 -24.50
CA ARG A 475 27.31 -5.05 -23.25
C ARG A 475 27.28 -6.55 -23.51
N THR A 476 27.77 -7.31 -22.54
CA THR A 476 27.77 -8.79 -22.53
C THR A 476 26.78 -9.29 -21.49
N TYR A 477 25.97 -10.29 -21.84
CA TYR A 477 24.94 -10.86 -20.98
C TYR A 477 25.15 -12.36 -20.80
N ASN A 478 25.01 -12.84 -19.56
CA ASN A 478 25.00 -14.26 -19.22
C ASN A 478 23.60 -14.62 -18.70
N ILE A 479 22.75 -15.16 -19.57
CA ILE A 479 21.33 -15.37 -19.26
C ILE A 479 21.09 -16.86 -19.00
N ARG A 480 20.52 -17.20 -17.85
CA ARG A 480 19.96 -18.52 -17.55
C ARG A 480 18.47 -18.50 -17.86
N ILE A 481 18.09 -19.21 -18.91
CA ILE A 481 16.72 -19.31 -19.40
C ILE A 481 16.08 -20.54 -18.76
N PHE A 482 15.04 -20.31 -17.97
CA PHE A 482 14.16 -21.35 -17.45
C PHE A 482 13.01 -21.52 -18.44
N ASP A 483 13.12 -22.54 -19.30
CA ASP A 483 12.08 -22.91 -20.26
C ASP A 483 11.16 -23.96 -19.64
N PHE A 484 9.99 -23.53 -19.24
CA PHE A 484 8.98 -24.39 -18.64
C PHE A 484 8.20 -25.18 -19.68
N GLY A 485 7.99 -26.46 -19.38
CA GLY A 485 7.27 -27.43 -20.17
C GLY A 485 5.80 -27.09 -20.38
N GLY A 486 5.21 -27.69 -21.41
CA GLY A 486 3.84 -27.44 -21.84
C GLY A 486 2.82 -28.48 -21.36
N GLN A 487 3.14 -29.34 -20.39
CA GLN A 487 2.17 -30.31 -19.87
C GLN A 487 1.39 -29.73 -18.68
N GLU A 488 0.07 -29.89 -18.73
CA GLU A 488 -0.92 -29.24 -17.84
C GLU A 488 -0.67 -29.44 -16.33
N TYR A 489 -0.04 -30.56 -15.99
CA TYR A 489 0.17 -31.03 -14.62
C TYR A 489 1.28 -30.27 -13.88
N TYR A 490 2.16 -29.56 -14.62
CA TYR A 490 3.38 -28.97 -14.06
C TYR A 490 3.39 -27.44 -14.05
N HIS A 491 2.41 -26.78 -14.68
CA HIS A 491 2.21 -25.32 -14.55
C HIS A 491 2.19 -24.87 -13.09
N ASP A 492 1.75 -25.78 -12.23
CA ASP A 492 1.58 -25.63 -10.79
C ASP A 492 2.89 -25.69 -10.02
N THR A 493 4.01 -25.91 -10.69
CA THR A 493 5.35 -25.98 -10.09
C THR A 493 6.28 -24.88 -10.63
N HIS A 494 5.83 -24.13 -11.65
CA HIS A 494 6.63 -23.03 -12.20
C HIS A 494 6.92 -21.96 -11.15
N TYR A 495 5.98 -21.77 -10.21
CA TYR A 495 6.13 -20.79 -9.15
C TYR A 495 7.30 -21.03 -8.21
N LEU A 496 7.80 -22.27 -8.15
CA LEU A 496 8.97 -22.64 -7.33
C LEU A 496 10.22 -21.87 -7.70
N PHE A 497 10.27 -21.38 -8.94
CA PHE A 497 11.39 -20.62 -9.46
C PHE A 497 11.08 -19.13 -9.59
N PHE A 498 9.90 -18.68 -9.16
CA PHE A 498 9.54 -17.28 -9.21
C PHE A 498 10.20 -16.54 -8.05
N THR A 499 10.97 -15.49 -8.37
CA THR A 499 11.64 -14.65 -7.38
C THR A 499 11.60 -13.19 -7.83
N LYS A 500 11.70 -12.26 -6.88
CA LYS A 500 11.70 -10.81 -7.18
C LYS A 500 12.81 -10.35 -8.11
N GLN A 501 13.95 -11.04 -8.08
CA GLN A 501 15.16 -10.68 -8.83
C GLN A 501 15.24 -11.36 -10.21
N THR A 502 14.09 -11.79 -10.74
CA THR A 502 13.96 -12.50 -12.02
C THR A 502 13.33 -11.60 -13.07
N ALA A 503 13.82 -11.69 -14.31
CA ALA A 503 13.13 -11.16 -15.49
C ALA A 503 12.14 -12.20 -16.02
N TYR A 504 10.90 -11.79 -16.30
CA TYR A 504 9.84 -12.65 -16.80
C TYR A 504 9.51 -12.29 -18.24
N LEU A 505 9.47 -13.31 -19.11
CA LEU A 505 8.98 -13.19 -20.47
C LEU A 505 7.71 -14.03 -20.62
N LEU A 506 6.57 -13.32 -20.68
CA LEU A 506 5.24 -13.92 -20.81
C LEU A 506 4.85 -14.01 -22.28
N LEU A 507 4.88 -15.24 -22.81
CA LEU A 507 4.53 -15.53 -24.19
C LEU A 507 3.06 -15.93 -24.29
N TRP A 508 2.34 -15.34 -25.24
CA TRP A 508 0.93 -15.66 -25.47
C TRP A 508 0.56 -15.66 -26.96
N ASN A 509 -0.57 -16.27 -27.28
CA ASN A 509 -1.25 -16.21 -28.58
C ASN A 509 -2.77 -16.22 -28.34
N GLU A 510 -3.56 -15.76 -29.32
CA GLU A 510 -5.02 -15.62 -29.17
C GLU A 510 -5.74 -16.95 -28.93
N GLN A 511 -5.34 -18.01 -29.64
CA GLN A 511 -6.00 -19.31 -29.60
C GLN A 511 -5.99 -19.95 -28.20
N SER A 512 -4.89 -19.77 -27.46
CA SER A 512 -4.71 -20.31 -26.10
C SER A 512 -5.03 -19.29 -25.00
N ASN A 513 -5.35 -18.03 -25.31
CA ASN A 513 -5.59 -17.01 -24.29
C ASN A 513 -7.01 -17.07 -23.69
N LYS A 514 -7.40 -18.24 -23.20
CA LYS A 514 -8.71 -18.50 -22.59
C LYS A 514 -8.60 -19.64 -21.59
N TYR A 515 -9.53 -19.68 -20.63
CA TYR A 515 -9.65 -20.82 -19.73
C TYR A 515 -10.39 -21.96 -20.44
N GLY A 516 -9.82 -23.17 -20.42
CA GLY A 516 -10.44 -24.38 -20.95
C GLY A 516 -9.46 -25.28 -21.70
N GLU A 517 -9.89 -26.47 -22.07
CA GLU A 517 -9.09 -27.38 -22.88
C GLU A 517 -9.10 -26.95 -24.36
N VAL A 518 -7.91 -26.91 -24.96
CA VAL A 518 -7.71 -26.68 -26.40
C VAL A 518 -6.94 -27.87 -26.95
N LEU A 519 -7.39 -28.42 -28.07
CA LEU A 519 -6.66 -29.50 -28.75
C LEU A 519 -5.41 -28.90 -29.42
N ILE A 520 -4.23 -29.36 -29.02
CA ILE A 520 -2.94 -28.89 -29.54
C ILE A 520 -2.16 -30.09 -30.07
N GLU A 521 -1.64 -29.98 -31.30
CA GLU A 521 -0.72 -30.95 -31.87
C GLU A 521 0.68 -30.78 -31.29
N GLN A 522 1.15 -31.79 -30.56
CA GLN A 522 2.46 -31.77 -29.92
C GLN A 522 3.35 -32.87 -30.50
N ARG A 523 4.56 -32.49 -30.93
CA ARG A 523 5.60 -33.45 -31.33
C ARG A 523 6.20 -34.11 -30.08
N GLN A 524 6.06 -35.42 -30.00
CA GLN A 524 6.57 -36.25 -28.91
C GLN A 524 8.08 -36.50 -29.07
N ALA A 525 8.71 -37.03 -28.02
CA ALA A 525 10.14 -37.35 -28.03
C ALA A 525 10.54 -38.39 -29.11
N ASP A 526 9.60 -39.24 -29.54
CA ASP A 526 9.76 -40.21 -30.63
C ASP A 526 9.59 -39.59 -32.04
N GLY A 527 9.38 -38.28 -32.12
CA GLY A 527 9.21 -37.53 -33.36
C GLY A 527 7.79 -37.55 -33.94
N ARG A 528 6.83 -38.29 -33.37
CA ARG A 528 5.44 -38.33 -33.84
C ARG A 528 4.63 -37.12 -33.37
N LEU A 529 3.67 -36.67 -34.18
CA LEU A 529 2.69 -35.67 -33.77
C LEU A 529 1.52 -36.36 -33.07
N LYS A 530 1.15 -35.87 -31.89
CA LYS A 530 -0.01 -36.34 -31.13
C LYS A 530 -0.88 -35.15 -30.75
N ALA A 531 -2.16 -35.21 -31.10
CA ALA A 531 -3.15 -34.24 -30.64
C ALA A 531 -3.48 -34.52 -29.17
N ASN A 532 -3.17 -33.58 -28.30
CA ASN A 532 -3.47 -33.66 -26.87
C ASN A 532 -4.44 -32.52 -26.52
N ASN A 533 -5.45 -32.78 -25.70
CA ASN A 533 -6.17 -31.70 -25.03
C ASN A 533 -5.20 -31.03 -24.05
N VAL A 534 -5.13 -29.71 -24.11
CA VAL A 534 -4.29 -28.89 -23.26
C VAL A 534 -5.11 -27.79 -22.61
N GLN A 535 -5.22 -27.84 -21.29
CA GLN A 535 -5.78 -26.83 -20.43
C GLN A 535 -4.97 -25.54 -20.59
N CYS A 536 -5.65 -24.54 -21.13
CA CYS A 536 -5.14 -23.21 -21.32
C CYS A 536 -5.66 -22.28 -20.21
N PHE A 537 -4.92 -21.20 -20.00
CA PHE A 537 -5.25 -20.15 -19.05
C PHE A 537 -5.17 -18.78 -19.72
N PRO A 538 -6.01 -17.82 -19.32
CA PRO A 538 -5.90 -16.45 -19.80
C PRO A 538 -4.59 -15.80 -19.31
N LEU A 539 -4.16 -14.72 -19.96
CA LEU A 539 -2.94 -13.97 -19.67
C LEU A 539 -2.86 -13.55 -18.19
N GLU A 540 -3.98 -13.10 -17.63
CA GLU A 540 -4.14 -12.66 -16.24
C GLU A 540 -3.79 -13.77 -15.26
N TYR A 541 -3.96 -15.05 -15.63
CA TYR A 541 -3.54 -16.18 -14.81
C TYR A 541 -2.04 -16.16 -14.51
N TRP A 542 -1.25 -15.96 -15.56
CA TRP A 542 0.19 -15.93 -15.46
C TRP A 542 0.67 -14.70 -14.70
N LEU A 543 0.05 -13.53 -14.95
CA LEU A 543 0.36 -12.28 -14.28
C LEU A 543 0.06 -12.36 -12.77
N ASN A 544 -1.14 -12.81 -12.39
CA ASN A 544 -1.51 -13.01 -11.00
C ASN A 544 -0.58 -14.01 -10.30
N SER A 545 -0.14 -15.05 -11.01
CA SER A 545 0.78 -16.06 -10.45
C SER A 545 2.17 -15.47 -10.20
N ILE A 546 2.73 -14.72 -11.14
CA ILE A 546 4.01 -14.01 -10.91
C ILE A 546 3.87 -13.02 -9.75
N GLU A 547 2.81 -12.21 -9.74
CA GLU A 547 2.59 -11.21 -8.71
C GLU A 547 2.51 -11.86 -7.32
N TYR A 548 1.73 -12.93 -7.20
CA TYR A 548 1.55 -13.64 -5.93
C TYR A 548 2.86 -14.24 -5.39
N HIS A 549 3.60 -14.97 -6.23
CA HIS A 549 4.82 -15.65 -5.77
C HIS A 549 6.04 -14.72 -5.66
N THR A 550 5.96 -13.51 -6.23
CA THR A 550 6.98 -12.46 -6.05
C THR A 550 6.59 -11.40 -5.02
N LYS A 551 5.40 -11.47 -4.41
CA LYS A 551 5.04 -10.61 -3.27
C LYS A 551 5.91 -10.96 -2.06
N ASN A 552 6.43 -9.94 -1.38
CA ASN A 552 7.12 -10.18 -0.11
C ASN A 552 6.10 -10.71 0.89
N LYS A 553 6.31 -11.92 1.43
CA LYS A 553 5.61 -12.31 2.66
C LYS A 553 5.97 -11.38 3.84
N LYS A 554 7.10 -10.68 3.74
CA LYS A 554 7.52 -9.55 4.61
C LYS A 554 7.23 -8.18 3.96
N THR A 555 6.07 -8.01 3.34
CA THR A 555 5.56 -6.64 3.14
C THR A 555 4.97 -6.29 4.51
N SER A 556 5.51 -5.29 5.20
CA SER A 556 5.00 -4.99 6.54
C SER A 556 3.50 -4.70 6.43
N ILE A 557 2.72 -5.17 7.40
CA ILE A 557 1.28 -4.85 7.52
C ILE A 557 1.10 -3.33 7.42
N ASP A 558 2.04 -2.60 8.03
CA ASP A 558 2.20 -1.15 7.95
C ASP A 558 2.25 -0.61 6.52
N GLU A 559 3.06 -1.17 5.61
CA GLU A 559 3.14 -0.71 4.21
C GLU A 559 1.79 -0.84 3.49
N LYS A 560 1.11 -1.99 3.65
CA LYS A 560 -0.21 -2.21 3.05
C LYS A 560 -1.29 -1.33 3.71
N ARG A 561 -1.20 -1.08 5.01
CA ARG A 561 -2.18 -0.27 5.72
C ARG A 561 -2.01 1.22 5.46
N ILE A 562 -0.78 1.73 5.41
CA ILE A 562 -0.49 3.10 4.94
C ILE A 562 -1.05 3.28 3.53
N LYS A 563 -0.91 2.25 2.66
CA LYS A 563 -1.53 2.22 1.33
C LYS A 563 -3.05 2.47 1.41
N GLU A 564 -3.74 1.73 2.25
CA GLU A 564 -5.18 1.81 2.44
C GLU A 564 -5.64 3.12 3.12
N ILE A 565 -4.88 3.64 4.08
CA ILE A 565 -5.14 4.92 4.77
C ILE A 565 -5.07 6.08 3.76
N LEU A 566 -4.06 6.09 2.89
CA LEU A 566 -3.94 7.06 1.81
C LEU A 566 -5.16 7.00 0.87
N ASP A 567 -5.62 5.79 0.54
CA ASP A 567 -6.74 5.57 -0.38
C ASP A 567 -8.12 5.89 0.26
N LYS A 568 -8.30 5.68 1.58
CA LYS A 568 -9.50 6.04 2.35
C LYS A 568 -9.69 7.55 2.49
N ARG A 569 -8.63 8.28 2.85
CA ARG A 569 -8.68 9.76 2.91
C ARG A 569 -9.16 10.35 1.59
N ASP A 570 -8.71 9.79 0.47
CA ASP A 570 -9.10 10.27 -0.85
C ASP A 570 -10.60 10.03 -1.14
N VAL A 571 -11.24 9.04 -0.52
CA VAL A 571 -12.71 8.85 -0.54
C VAL A 571 -13.40 9.88 0.36
N ASP A 572 -12.88 10.14 1.56
CA ASP A 572 -13.49 11.08 2.50
C ASP A 572 -13.38 12.54 2.03
N ILE A 573 -12.26 12.91 1.40
CA ILE A 573 -12.08 14.20 0.73
C ILE A 573 -13.04 14.34 -0.45
N GLN A 574 -13.26 13.28 -1.25
CA GLN A 574 -14.24 13.31 -2.35
C GLN A 574 -15.68 13.44 -1.84
N ASN A 575 -16.01 12.82 -0.72
CA ASN A 575 -17.34 12.94 -0.12
C ASN A 575 -17.59 14.35 0.44
N ASN A 576 -16.53 15.07 0.85
CA ASN A 576 -16.61 16.44 1.37
C ASN A 576 -16.46 17.53 0.29
N ILE A 577 -15.94 17.20 -0.90
CA ILE A 577 -15.79 18.12 -2.04
C ILE A 577 -16.82 17.75 -3.12
N SER A 578 -18.07 18.12 -2.86
CA SER A 578 -19.11 18.20 -3.90
C SER A 578 -19.26 19.65 -4.38
N ALA A 579 -18.23 20.17 -5.05
CA ALA A 579 -18.32 21.33 -5.93
C ALA A 579 -17.16 21.22 -6.95
N GLY A 580 -17.50 21.03 -8.22
CA GLY A 580 -16.64 20.41 -9.22
C GLY A 580 -15.40 21.21 -9.67
N GLU A 581 -14.47 20.51 -10.32
CA GLU A 581 -13.71 20.97 -11.49
C GLU A 581 -12.80 19.86 -12.08
N ASN A 582 -12.65 19.88 -13.40
CA ASN A 582 -11.99 18.89 -14.26
C ASN A 582 -10.54 19.30 -14.61
N TRP A 583 -9.51 18.57 -14.16
CA TRP A 583 -8.13 18.81 -14.62
C TRP A 583 -7.54 17.56 -15.32
N THR A 584 -7.16 17.73 -16.59
CA THR A 584 -6.70 16.68 -17.52
C THR A 584 -5.19 16.75 -17.85
N ASN A 585 -4.51 15.66 -17.44
CA ASN A 585 -3.52 14.86 -18.17
C ASN A 585 -2.11 15.35 -18.59
N GLU A 586 -1.75 16.63 -18.71
CA GLU A 586 -0.42 16.97 -19.31
C GLU A 586 0.70 17.45 -18.36
N ILE A 587 0.45 17.58 -17.05
CA ILE A 587 1.51 17.91 -16.05
C ILE A 587 1.89 16.69 -15.19
N ILE A 588 1.28 15.53 -15.48
CA ILE A 588 1.37 14.31 -14.67
C ILE A 588 2.67 13.52 -14.91
N GLN A 589 3.40 13.75 -16.00
CA GLN A 589 4.53 12.88 -16.37
C GLN A 589 5.89 13.22 -15.73
N SER A 590 6.20 14.45 -15.30
CA SER A 590 7.59 14.81 -14.94
C SER A 590 7.96 14.62 -13.46
N THR A 591 7.01 14.28 -12.59
CA THR A 591 7.23 14.06 -11.14
C THR A 591 6.81 12.66 -10.68
N GLU A 592 6.27 11.84 -11.57
CA GLU A 592 5.96 10.43 -11.31
C GLU A 592 7.19 9.52 -11.36
N ASP A 593 8.23 9.88 -12.13
CA ASP A 593 9.35 8.97 -12.40
C ASP A 593 10.17 8.67 -11.13
N ILE A 594 10.50 9.65 -10.30
CA ILE A 594 11.53 9.45 -9.24
C ILE A 594 11.03 8.56 -8.07
N GLY A 595 9.73 8.59 -7.75
CA GLY A 595 9.16 7.84 -6.63
C GLY A 595 8.55 6.49 -7.01
N LYS A 596 8.00 6.35 -8.22
CA LYS A 596 7.47 5.08 -8.73
C LYS A 596 8.56 4.17 -9.31
N GLU A 597 9.68 4.72 -9.79
CA GLU A 597 10.75 3.92 -10.45
C GLU A 597 11.43 2.89 -9.54
N LEU A 598 11.32 3.02 -8.21
CA LEU A 598 12.09 2.18 -7.28
C LEU A 598 11.25 1.24 -6.42
N GLU A 599 9.92 1.37 -6.38
CA GLU A 599 9.06 0.49 -5.56
C GLU A 599 8.54 -0.72 -6.36
N ASP A 600 8.39 -0.55 -7.68
CA ASP A 600 7.98 -1.59 -8.62
C ASP A 600 8.88 -1.52 -9.86
N VAL A 601 10.16 -1.92 -9.75
CA VAL A 601 11.01 -2.06 -10.95
C VAL A 601 10.32 -3.06 -11.87
N PRO A 602 9.82 -2.65 -13.04
CA PRO A 602 9.02 -3.52 -13.86
C PRO A 602 9.91 -4.61 -14.46
N ASN A 603 9.51 -5.86 -14.27
CA ASN A 603 10.31 -7.03 -14.60
C ASN A 603 9.58 -8.04 -15.52
N ILE A 604 8.42 -7.68 -16.08
CA ILE A 604 7.61 -8.55 -16.93
C ILE A 604 7.50 -7.97 -18.36
N LEU A 605 7.96 -8.71 -19.36
CA LEU A 605 7.72 -8.41 -20.78
C LEU A 605 6.63 -9.33 -21.33
N ILE A 606 5.53 -8.77 -21.81
CA ILE A 606 4.43 -9.51 -22.43
C ILE A 606 4.68 -9.57 -23.94
N THR A 607 4.72 -10.76 -24.51
CA THR A 607 5.07 -10.95 -25.91
C THR A 607 4.07 -11.83 -26.63
N GLN A 608 3.41 -11.29 -27.65
CA GLN A 608 2.58 -12.07 -28.56
C GLN A 608 3.48 -12.77 -29.58
N ASN A 609 3.43 -14.10 -29.64
CA ASN A 609 4.26 -14.90 -30.54
C ASN A 609 3.43 -15.50 -31.69
N LYS A 610 4.10 -16.06 -32.70
CA LYS A 610 3.51 -16.68 -33.90
C LYS A 610 2.79 -15.68 -34.83
N ILE A 611 3.27 -14.44 -34.88
CA ILE A 611 2.74 -13.40 -35.77
C ILE A 611 3.44 -13.50 -37.13
N ASP A 612 3.09 -14.51 -37.91
CA ASP A 612 3.71 -14.76 -39.22
C ASP A 612 3.32 -13.64 -40.21
N ASN A 613 2.06 -13.16 -40.14
CA ASN A 613 1.49 -12.12 -40.98
C ASN A 613 0.92 -10.95 -40.16
N ALA A 614 0.60 -9.84 -40.82
CA ALA A 614 0.04 -8.66 -40.14
C ALA A 614 -1.32 -8.92 -39.52
N ASN A 615 -2.13 -9.79 -40.15
CA ASN A 615 -3.48 -10.12 -39.72
C ASN A 615 -3.51 -11.04 -38.47
N ASP A 616 -2.38 -11.65 -38.12
CA ASP A 616 -2.28 -12.53 -36.94
C ASP A 616 -2.14 -11.71 -35.64
N LEU A 617 -1.79 -10.42 -35.75
CA LEU A 617 -1.59 -9.53 -34.62
C LEU A 617 -2.91 -9.26 -33.88
N LYS A 618 -2.88 -9.35 -32.55
CA LYS A 618 -4.06 -9.10 -31.70
C LYS A 618 -3.70 -8.14 -30.58
N PHE A 619 -4.60 -7.21 -30.31
CA PHE A 619 -4.37 -6.13 -29.37
C PHE A 619 -4.96 -6.47 -28.00
N LEU A 620 -4.16 -6.26 -26.96
CA LEU A 620 -4.61 -6.29 -25.57
C LEU A 620 -5.00 -4.88 -25.13
N ASN A 621 -5.82 -4.77 -24.08
CA ASN A 621 -6.01 -3.50 -23.40
C ASN A 621 -4.79 -3.23 -22.49
N GLU A 622 -3.71 -2.76 -23.10
CA GLU A 622 -2.43 -2.52 -22.42
C GLU A 622 -2.55 -1.49 -21.28
N GLN A 623 -3.41 -0.48 -21.43
CA GLN A 623 -3.64 0.51 -20.37
C GLN A 623 -4.29 -0.11 -19.13
N HIS A 624 -5.31 -0.94 -19.32
CA HIS A 624 -5.95 -1.68 -18.23
C HIS A 624 -4.96 -2.64 -17.56
N LEU A 625 -4.25 -3.45 -18.35
CA LEU A 625 -3.28 -4.41 -17.83
C LEU A 625 -2.15 -3.73 -17.06
N LYS A 626 -1.57 -2.64 -17.58
CA LYS A 626 -0.50 -1.91 -16.89
C LYS A 626 -0.98 -1.22 -15.61
N LYS A 627 -2.25 -0.80 -15.57
CA LYS A 627 -2.87 -0.26 -14.35
C LYS A 627 -3.07 -1.33 -13.28
N SER A 628 -3.52 -2.53 -13.67
CA SER A 628 -3.73 -3.66 -12.76
C SER A 628 -2.43 -4.35 -12.35
N TYR A 629 -1.43 -4.37 -13.24
CA TYR A 629 -0.14 -5.04 -13.07
C TYR A 629 1.03 -4.06 -13.35
N PRO A 630 1.43 -3.25 -12.35
CA PRO A 630 2.44 -2.20 -12.53
C PRO A 630 3.84 -2.75 -12.89
N LYS A 631 4.11 -4.04 -12.60
CA LYS A 631 5.39 -4.70 -12.94
C LYS A 631 5.55 -5.01 -14.44
N ILE A 632 4.53 -4.75 -15.26
CA ILE A 632 4.66 -4.88 -16.72
C ILE A 632 5.62 -3.80 -17.24
N PHE A 633 6.75 -4.25 -17.76
CA PHE A 633 7.78 -3.42 -18.40
C PHE A 633 7.30 -2.92 -19.75
N GLY A 634 6.76 -3.82 -20.58
CA GLY A 634 6.30 -3.47 -21.91
C GLY A 634 5.67 -4.65 -22.65
N TYR A 635 5.33 -4.37 -23.90
CA TYR A 635 4.67 -5.28 -24.81
C TYR A 635 5.51 -5.45 -26.08
N ALA A 636 5.51 -6.65 -26.63
CA ALA A 636 6.15 -6.95 -27.90
C ALA A 636 5.31 -7.92 -28.73
N SER A 637 5.54 -7.96 -30.02
CA SER A 637 5.00 -8.97 -30.92
C SER A 637 6.10 -9.49 -31.84
N LEU A 638 6.11 -10.80 -32.09
CA LEU A 638 7.11 -11.42 -32.96
C LEU A 638 6.61 -12.70 -33.63
N SER A 639 7.30 -13.07 -34.71
CA SER A 639 7.35 -14.46 -35.18
C SER A 639 8.81 -14.90 -35.25
N VAL A 640 9.11 -16.00 -34.55
CA VAL A 640 10.45 -16.62 -34.60
C VAL A 640 10.70 -17.22 -35.99
N LYS A 641 9.64 -17.70 -36.66
CA LYS A 641 9.72 -18.35 -37.98
C LYS A 641 10.04 -17.35 -39.09
N THR A 642 9.35 -16.22 -39.14
CA THR A 642 9.55 -15.18 -40.17
C THR A 642 10.53 -14.09 -39.74
N GLN A 643 10.97 -14.11 -38.49
CA GLN A 643 11.75 -13.05 -37.82
C GLN A 643 11.05 -11.68 -37.76
N ARG A 644 9.76 -11.61 -38.10
CA ARG A 644 8.96 -10.38 -37.98
C ARG A 644 8.97 -9.90 -36.53
N GLY A 645 9.23 -8.61 -36.31
CA GLY A 645 9.21 -7.97 -34.99
C GLY A 645 10.39 -8.32 -34.07
N MET A 646 11.32 -9.19 -34.49
CA MET A 646 12.40 -9.73 -33.65
C MET A 646 13.37 -8.66 -33.14
N ASP A 647 13.74 -7.66 -33.96
CA ASP A 647 14.68 -6.61 -33.55
C ASP A 647 14.07 -5.68 -32.49
N ASN A 648 12.80 -5.29 -32.67
CA ASN A 648 12.07 -4.51 -31.67
C ASN A 648 11.93 -5.29 -30.36
N PHE A 649 11.55 -6.57 -30.45
CA PHE A 649 11.48 -7.45 -29.28
C PHE A 649 12.82 -7.56 -28.56
N LYS A 650 13.93 -7.78 -29.27
CA LYS A 650 15.27 -7.85 -28.67
C LYS A 650 15.62 -6.54 -27.95
N ASN A 651 15.35 -5.39 -28.55
CA ASN A 651 15.62 -4.09 -27.91
C ASN A 651 14.88 -3.94 -26.59
N ILE A 652 13.57 -4.22 -26.57
CA ILE A 652 12.74 -4.15 -25.34
C ILE A 652 13.22 -5.18 -24.30
N LEU A 653 13.56 -6.40 -24.73
CA LEU A 653 14.08 -7.44 -23.85
C LEU A 653 15.39 -6.99 -23.18
N PHE A 654 16.37 -6.47 -23.93
CA PHE A 654 17.64 -6.04 -23.33
C PHE A 654 17.49 -4.81 -22.43
N GLU A 655 16.54 -3.91 -22.72
CA GLU A 655 16.21 -2.81 -21.80
C GLU A 655 15.61 -3.32 -20.48
N LEU A 656 14.74 -4.34 -20.52
CA LEU A 656 14.23 -5.02 -19.33
C LEU A 656 15.37 -5.66 -18.52
N LEU A 657 16.26 -6.40 -19.20
CA LEU A 657 17.39 -7.09 -18.58
C LEU A 657 18.34 -6.09 -17.88
N ASP A 658 18.58 -4.93 -18.50
CA ASP A 658 19.42 -3.86 -17.93
C ASP A 658 18.83 -3.24 -16.65
N LYS A 659 17.50 -3.28 -16.46
CA LYS A 659 16.84 -2.79 -15.23
C LYS A 659 16.73 -3.86 -14.14
N THR A 660 17.16 -5.09 -14.38
CA THR A 660 16.99 -6.18 -13.41
C THR A 660 17.88 -5.95 -12.16
N PRO A 661 17.36 -6.10 -10.91
CA PRO A 661 18.04 -5.65 -9.69
C PRO A 661 19.44 -6.21 -9.41
N LEU A 662 19.83 -7.34 -10.02
CA LEU A 662 21.13 -7.98 -9.80
C LEU A 662 22.22 -7.58 -10.81
N VAL A 663 21.83 -6.96 -11.91
CA VAL A 663 22.73 -6.72 -13.05
C VAL A 663 23.63 -5.54 -12.76
N ASN A 664 24.93 -5.70 -13.04
CA ASN A 664 25.96 -4.69 -12.79
C ASN A 664 26.11 -4.30 -11.30
N LYS A 665 25.70 -5.15 -10.37
CA LYS A 665 26.03 -5.01 -8.95
C LYS A 665 27.39 -5.61 -8.64
N GLU A 666 28.15 -4.94 -7.78
CA GLU A 666 29.42 -5.43 -7.27
C GLU A 666 29.18 -6.36 -6.07
N PHE A 667 29.85 -7.51 -6.08
CA PHE A 667 29.91 -8.50 -5.01
C PHE A 667 31.37 -8.80 -4.66
N LEU A 668 31.57 -9.62 -3.64
CA LEU A 668 32.87 -10.14 -3.23
C LEU A 668 33.56 -10.89 -4.39
N GLY A 669 34.87 -10.71 -4.53
CA GLY A 669 35.65 -11.34 -5.60
C GLY A 669 35.76 -12.86 -5.43
N THR A 670 35.80 -13.35 -4.19
CA THR A 670 35.74 -14.80 -3.91
C THR A 670 34.45 -15.43 -4.40
N TRP A 671 33.31 -14.74 -4.25
CA TRP A 671 32.01 -15.19 -4.75
C TRP A 671 32.04 -15.38 -6.26
N GLY A 672 32.55 -14.40 -7.00
CA GLY A 672 32.68 -14.47 -8.46
C GLY A 672 33.55 -15.63 -8.92
N PHE A 673 34.69 -15.85 -8.25
CA PHE A 673 35.61 -16.93 -8.57
C PHE A 673 34.97 -18.32 -8.34
N VAL A 674 34.42 -18.56 -7.14
CA VAL A 674 33.81 -19.86 -6.80
C VAL A 674 32.57 -20.12 -7.65
N LYS A 675 31.75 -19.09 -7.93
CA LYS A 675 30.60 -19.20 -8.83
C LYS A 675 30.98 -19.70 -10.21
N ASN A 676 32.09 -19.19 -10.78
CA ASN A 676 32.57 -19.65 -12.09
C ASN A 676 33.05 -21.11 -12.05
N GLU A 677 33.70 -21.54 -10.96
CA GLU A 677 34.11 -22.94 -10.77
C GLU A 677 32.92 -23.90 -10.69
N ILE A 678 31.85 -23.51 -9.99
CA ILE A 678 30.60 -24.28 -9.94
C ILE A 678 29.97 -24.36 -11.34
N GLU A 679 29.97 -23.25 -12.07
CA GLU A 679 29.40 -23.16 -13.41
C GLU A 679 30.14 -24.00 -14.46
N ILE A 680 31.43 -24.28 -14.27
CA ILE A 680 32.22 -25.20 -15.12
C ILE A 680 31.80 -26.68 -14.89
N GLY A 681 31.18 -27.00 -13.75
CA GLY A 681 30.67 -28.34 -13.45
C GLY A 681 31.69 -29.32 -12.87
N ASN A 682 32.89 -28.85 -12.48
CA ASN A 682 33.92 -29.68 -11.83
C ASN A 682 33.65 -29.83 -10.32
N TYR A 683 32.59 -30.55 -9.97
CA TYR A 683 32.23 -30.85 -8.59
C TYR A 683 32.13 -32.36 -8.34
N PRO A 684 32.76 -32.91 -7.28
CA PRO A 684 32.84 -34.35 -7.06
C PRO A 684 31.50 -35.03 -6.74
N ASN A 685 30.60 -34.34 -6.03
CA ASN A 685 29.28 -34.86 -5.62
C ASN A 685 28.15 -33.97 -6.12
N LYS A 686 27.07 -34.60 -6.62
CA LYS A 686 25.87 -33.92 -7.16
C LYS A 686 24.99 -33.27 -6.08
N LYS A 687 25.08 -33.77 -4.84
CA LYS A 687 24.43 -33.29 -3.61
C LYS A 687 25.52 -33.06 -2.56
N THR A 688 25.43 -31.99 -1.79
CA THR A 688 26.44 -31.71 -0.76
C THR A 688 25.81 -31.12 0.49
N THR A 689 26.35 -31.45 1.66
CA THR A 689 25.98 -30.75 2.90
C THR A 689 26.56 -29.34 2.90
N LEU A 690 26.01 -28.43 3.71
CA LEU A 690 26.55 -27.08 3.84
C LEU A 690 28.02 -27.08 4.27
N LYS A 691 28.41 -28.03 5.12
CA LYS A 691 29.81 -28.23 5.54
C LYS A 691 30.71 -28.58 4.36
N GLU A 692 30.33 -29.56 3.55
CA GLU A 692 31.07 -29.96 2.36
C GLU A 692 31.08 -28.86 1.29
N PHE A 693 29.98 -28.11 1.15
CA PHE A 693 29.89 -26.94 0.29
C PHE A 693 30.91 -25.87 0.69
N LYS A 694 30.98 -25.54 1.99
CA LYS A 694 31.99 -24.63 2.55
C LYS A 694 33.40 -25.13 2.30
N GLU A 695 33.67 -26.42 2.52
CA GLU A 695 34.99 -27.02 2.29
C GLU A 695 35.41 -26.92 0.82
N TYR A 696 34.50 -27.19 -0.12
CA TYR A 696 34.76 -26.97 -1.53
C TYR A 696 35.05 -25.50 -1.85
N CYS A 697 34.21 -24.57 -1.38
CA CYS A 697 34.40 -23.13 -1.61
C CYS A 697 35.79 -22.71 -1.14
N ASN A 698 36.16 -23.11 0.08
CA ASN A 698 37.47 -22.83 0.67
C ASN A 698 38.62 -23.47 -0.10
N ASN A 699 38.45 -24.69 -0.62
CA ASN A 699 39.47 -25.31 -1.46
C ASN A 699 39.67 -24.55 -2.78
N LYS A 700 38.60 -24.04 -3.39
CA LYS A 700 38.69 -23.17 -4.58
C LYS A 700 39.28 -21.81 -4.26
N ILE A 701 38.89 -21.16 -3.17
CA ILE A 701 39.45 -19.87 -2.73
C ILE A 701 40.97 -19.96 -2.52
N LYS A 702 41.47 -21.05 -1.94
CA LYS A 702 42.94 -21.28 -1.79
C LYS A 702 43.67 -21.36 -3.14
N THR A 703 42.97 -21.64 -4.24
CA THR A 703 43.60 -21.69 -5.56
C THR A 703 43.84 -20.32 -6.19
N ILE A 704 43.14 -19.28 -5.71
CA ILE A 704 43.22 -17.90 -6.21
C ILE A 704 44.68 -17.39 -6.11
N PRO A 705 45.29 -16.88 -7.19
CA PRO A 705 46.69 -16.45 -7.20
C PRO A 705 47.04 -15.42 -6.12
N GLU A 706 46.16 -14.44 -5.90
CA GLU A 706 46.29 -13.41 -4.87
C GLU A 706 46.32 -14.01 -3.46
N VAL A 707 45.47 -15.01 -3.21
CA VAL A 707 45.42 -15.73 -1.93
C VAL A 707 46.68 -16.56 -1.72
N LYS A 708 47.16 -17.29 -2.75
CA LYS A 708 48.40 -18.09 -2.66
C LYS A 708 49.63 -17.25 -2.33
N ARG A 709 49.67 -16.01 -2.82
CA ARG A 709 50.76 -15.06 -2.54
C ARG A 709 50.64 -14.45 -1.14
N GLY A 710 49.45 -14.46 -0.55
CA GLY A 710 49.21 -14.04 0.83
C GLY A 710 49.82 -15.03 1.83
N GLY A 711 50.44 -14.53 2.89
CA GLY A 711 50.95 -15.40 3.96
C GLY A 711 49.82 -16.20 4.64
N LYS A 712 50.17 -17.31 5.33
CA LYS A 712 49.20 -18.24 5.99
C LYS A 712 48.13 -17.54 6.84
N LYS A 713 48.47 -16.43 7.50
CA LYS A 713 47.55 -15.64 8.33
C LYS A 713 46.46 -14.96 7.51
N LEU A 714 46.82 -14.33 6.39
CA LEU A 714 45.88 -13.65 5.48
C LEU A 714 45.01 -14.66 4.75
N ILE A 715 45.56 -15.83 4.38
CA ILE A 715 44.78 -16.92 3.77
C ILE A 715 43.60 -17.31 4.67
N LYS A 716 43.84 -17.54 5.97
CA LYS A 716 42.79 -17.95 6.90
C LYS A 716 41.65 -16.93 7.02
N GLN A 717 41.93 -15.64 6.84
CA GLN A 717 40.93 -14.57 6.94
C GLN A 717 39.99 -14.48 5.73
N VAL A 718 40.40 -15.02 4.58
CA VAL A 718 39.63 -14.96 3.32
C VAL A 718 38.80 -16.24 3.10
N LEU A 719 39.01 -17.28 3.93
CA LEU A 719 38.23 -18.50 3.86
C LEU A 719 36.86 -18.27 4.48
N PHE A 720 35.83 -18.80 3.82
CA PHE A 720 34.45 -18.77 4.30
C PHE A 720 34.31 -19.49 5.64
N ASN A 721 33.63 -18.82 6.57
CA ASN A 721 32.98 -19.43 7.71
C ASN A 721 31.59 -20.00 7.31
N ASP A 722 30.79 -20.44 8.28
CA ASP A 722 29.45 -20.98 8.01
C ASP A 722 28.49 -19.92 7.48
N THR A 723 28.47 -18.73 8.08
CA THR A 723 27.65 -17.58 7.66
C THR A 723 27.96 -17.13 6.23
N ASP A 724 29.25 -17.07 5.85
CA ASP A 724 29.68 -16.74 4.49
C ASP A 724 29.16 -17.77 3.47
N ALA A 725 29.27 -19.06 3.81
CA ALA A 725 28.83 -20.14 2.94
C ALA A 725 27.31 -20.13 2.73
N ILE A 726 26.53 -19.88 3.79
CA ILE A 726 25.07 -19.74 3.72
C ILE A 726 24.71 -18.53 2.86
N SER A 727 25.32 -17.36 3.11
CA SER A 727 25.05 -16.13 2.36
C SER A 727 25.32 -16.30 0.87
N PHE A 728 26.46 -16.93 0.56
CA PHE A 728 26.85 -17.23 -0.82
C PHE A 728 25.89 -18.24 -1.48
N ALA A 729 25.47 -19.30 -0.76
CA ALA A 729 24.50 -20.27 -1.28
C ALA A 729 23.15 -19.61 -1.60
N GLN A 730 22.67 -18.71 -0.74
CA GLN A 730 21.45 -17.92 -1.01
C GLN A 730 21.60 -17.04 -2.26
N TYR A 731 22.75 -16.38 -2.44
CA TYR A 731 23.06 -15.62 -3.65
C TYR A 731 23.03 -16.50 -4.91
N LEU A 732 23.68 -17.66 -4.88
CA LEU A 732 23.69 -18.60 -5.99
C LEU A 732 22.29 -19.14 -6.33
N ASN A 733 21.44 -19.33 -5.32
CA ASN A 733 20.04 -19.71 -5.48
C ASN A 733 19.23 -18.58 -6.15
N ASN A 734 19.46 -17.32 -5.78
CA ASN A 734 18.78 -16.17 -6.37
C ASN A 734 19.07 -15.99 -7.87
N ILE A 735 20.32 -16.21 -8.30
CA ILE A 735 20.70 -16.20 -9.74
C ILE A 735 20.32 -17.50 -10.48
N GLY A 736 19.70 -18.46 -9.79
CA GLY A 736 19.25 -19.73 -10.34
C GLY A 736 20.36 -20.69 -10.74
N LEU A 737 21.53 -20.65 -10.08
CA LEU A 737 22.61 -21.59 -10.34
C LEU A 737 22.47 -22.88 -9.50
N ILE A 738 21.99 -22.77 -8.26
CA ILE A 738 21.82 -23.90 -7.31
C ILE A 738 20.44 -23.86 -6.66
N LEU A 739 19.98 -24.95 -6.03
CA LEU A 739 18.82 -24.89 -5.13
C LEU A 739 19.31 -24.89 -3.68
N TYR A 740 18.75 -24.00 -2.86
CA TYR A 740 19.04 -23.90 -1.44
C TYR A 740 17.82 -23.39 -0.66
N PHE A 741 17.48 -24.06 0.44
CA PHE A 741 16.25 -23.81 1.22
C PHE A 741 16.56 -23.58 2.71
N PRO A 742 17.17 -22.43 3.07
CA PRO A 742 17.60 -22.15 4.44
C PRO A 742 16.44 -22.09 5.46
N GLU A 743 15.24 -21.74 4.99
CA GLU A 743 14.03 -21.59 5.80
C GLU A 743 13.37 -22.93 6.19
N ASN A 744 13.87 -24.06 5.66
CA ASN A 744 13.27 -25.37 5.91
C ASN A 744 14.20 -26.21 6.81
N ASP A 745 13.75 -26.55 8.01
CA ASP A 745 14.56 -27.29 8.98
C ASP A 745 15.12 -28.62 8.49
N SER A 746 14.41 -29.31 7.59
CA SER A 746 14.85 -30.58 7.00
C SER A 746 15.78 -30.42 5.80
N LEU A 747 15.84 -29.23 5.20
CA LEU A 747 16.60 -28.95 3.96
C LEU A 747 17.70 -27.90 4.13
N LYS A 748 17.73 -27.14 5.24
CA LYS A 748 18.63 -26.00 5.47
C LYS A 748 20.12 -26.33 5.42
N ASP A 749 20.46 -27.59 5.67
CA ASP A 749 21.84 -28.09 5.67
C ASP A 749 22.26 -28.68 4.31
N TYR A 750 21.40 -28.65 3.28
CA TYR A 750 21.68 -29.24 1.97
C TYR A 750 21.75 -28.19 0.87
N VAL A 751 22.81 -28.28 0.06
CA VAL A 751 23.04 -27.41 -1.10
C VAL A 751 23.03 -28.25 -2.37
N PHE A 752 22.20 -27.85 -3.34
CA PHE A 752 21.95 -28.63 -4.56
C PHE A 752 22.59 -27.98 -5.78
N LEU A 753 23.78 -28.45 -6.13
CA LEU A 753 24.62 -27.85 -7.16
C LEU A 753 24.18 -28.22 -8.58
N ASN A 754 23.61 -29.42 -8.76
CA ASN A 754 22.96 -29.82 -10.01
C ASN A 754 21.44 -29.87 -9.81
N GLN A 755 20.76 -28.76 -10.12
CA GLN A 755 19.32 -28.67 -9.96
C GLN A 755 18.56 -29.66 -10.85
N ASN A 756 19.06 -29.93 -12.06
CA ASN A 756 18.34 -30.72 -13.07
C ASN A 756 18.09 -32.15 -12.59
N ASP A 757 19.05 -32.76 -11.91
CA ASP A 757 18.92 -34.15 -11.42
C ASP A 757 17.76 -34.29 -10.42
N ILE A 758 17.67 -33.36 -9.46
CA ILE A 758 16.60 -33.36 -8.45
C ILE A 758 15.24 -33.11 -9.08
N LEU A 759 15.20 -32.18 -10.04
CA LEU A 759 13.97 -31.82 -10.73
C LEU A 759 13.46 -32.95 -11.62
N ASN A 760 14.36 -33.69 -12.27
CA ASN A 760 14.02 -34.89 -13.02
C ASN A 760 13.47 -35.99 -12.08
N ASN A 761 14.10 -36.20 -10.92
CA ASN A 761 13.61 -37.17 -9.94
C ASN A 761 12.19 -36.82 -9.43
N ILE A 762 11.93 -35.55 -9.12
CA ILE A 762 10.60 -35.08 -8.72
C ILE A 762 9.61 -35.28 -9.88
N TYR A 763 10.01 -34.95 -11.09
CA TYR A 763 9.19 -35.12 -12.29
C TYR A 763 8.77 -36.59 -12.50
N ASP A 764 9.71 -37.53 -12.41
CA ASP A 764 9.45 -38.96 -12.62
C ASP A 764 8.43 -39.50 -11.61
N ILE A 765 8.53 -39.08 -10.34
CA ILE A 765 7.56 -39.43 -9.30
C ILE A 765 6.16 -38.94 -9.68
N LEU A 766 6.03 -37.66 -10.03
CA LEU A 766 4.74 -37.03 -10.35
C LEU A 766 4.09 -37.60 -11.61
N LEU A 767 4.89 -37.94 -12.62
CA LEU A 767 4.40 -38.45 -13.90
C LEU A 767 3.55 -39.72 -13.73
N GLY A 768 3.96 -40.61 -12.83
CA GLY A 768 3.20 -41.84 -12.56
C GLY A 768 1.99 -41.65 -11.63
N LEU A 769 1.84 -40.52 -10.94
CA LEU A 769 0.74 -40.28 -9.99
C LEU A 769 -0.64 -40.21 -10.66
N ASN A 770 -0.71 -39.89 -11.95
CA ASN A 770 -1.96 -39.91 -12.71
C ASN A 770 -2.58 -41.31 -12.77
N LYS A 771 -1.75 -42.37 -12.84
CA LYS A 771 -2.24 -43.75 -12.80
C LYS A 771 -2.65 -44.18 -11.38
N GLN A 772 -2.09 -43.53 -10.37
CA GLN A 772 -2.30 -43.82 -8.95
C GLN A 772 -3.37 -42.92 -8.30
N ASN A 773 -4.09 -42.11 -9.10
CA ASN A 773 -5.10 -41.16 -8.61
C ASN A 773 -4.57 -40.24 -7.49
N GLY A 774 -3.31 -39.83 -7.57
CA GLY A 774 -2.68 -38.93 -6.61
C GLY A 774 -2.37 -39.52 -5.23
N LYS A 775 -2.56 -40.82 -4.99
CA LYS A 775 -2.22 -41.52 -3.74
C LYS A 775 -1.02 -42.45 -3.96
N PHE A 776 -0.01 -42.38 -3.12
CA PHE A 776 1.20 -43.19 -3.27
C PHE A 776 1.91 -43.38 -1.93
N ASN A 777 2.96 -44.20 -1.88
CA ASN A 777 3.69 -44.51 -0.65
C ASN A 777 5.21 -44.44 -0.84
N LYS A 778 5.96 -44.67 0.25
CA LYS A 778 7.42 -44.71 0.23
C LYS A 778 7.99 -45.74 -0.76
N GLU A 779 7.32 -46.88 -0.93
CA GLU A 779 7.76 -47.94 -1.85
C GLU A 779 7.70 -47.46 -3.31
N TYR A 780 6.63 -46.77 -3.70
CA TYR A 780 6.52 -46.17 -5.04
C TYR A 780 7.63 -45.14 -5.31
N ILE A 781 7.97 -44.31 -4.34
CA ILE A 781 9.07 -43.33 -4.47
C ILE A 781 10.39 -44.07 -4.70
N LYS A 782 10.67 -45.07 -3.86
CA LYS A 782 11.87 -45.90 -3.95
C LYS A 782 11.99 -46.57 -5.32
N ASP A 783 10.92 -47.20 -5.80
CA ASP A 783 10.90 -47.91 -7.07
C ASP A 783 11.07 -46.96 -8.27
N THR A 784 10.41 -45.80 -8.22
CA THR A 784 10.51 -44.78 -9.27
C THR A 784 11.92 -44.21 -9.39
N LEU A 785 12.61 -44.06 -8.25
CA LEU A 785 14.00 -43.60 -8.19
C LEU A 785 15.04 -44.72 -8.41
N GLY A 786 14.59 -45.96 -8.69
CA GLY A 786 15.47 -47.10 -8.94
C GLY A 786 16.31 -47.52 -7.73
N LYS A 787 15.80 -47.34 -6.51
CA LYS A 787 16.51 -47.63 -5.25
C LYS A 787 16.13 -49.00 -4.68
N ASN A 788 17.07 -49.64 -3.99
CA ASN A 788 16.82 -50.93 -3.34
C ASN A 788 16.09 -50.80 -1.98
N HIS A 789 16.32 -49.71 -1.26
CA HIS A 789 15.65 -49.36 0.00
C HIS A 789 15.34 -47.85 0.02
N PHE A 790 14.37 -47.43 0.84
CA PHE A 790 14.05 -46.02 1.03
C PHE A 790 15.17 -45.36 1.84
N ASP A 791 16.04 -44.61 1.17
CA ASP A 791 17.26 -44.01 1.72
C ASP A 791 17.10 -42.50 1.97
N ASN A 792 18.19 -41.86 2.41
CA ASN A 792 18.24 -40.40 2.65
C ASN A 792 17.99 -39.56 1.38
N GLU A 793 18.15 -40.12 0.18
CA GLU A 793 17.83 -39.42 -1.06
C GLU A 793 16.33 -39.41 -1.31
N CYS A 794 15.66 -40.55 -1.10
CA CYS A 794 14.20 -40.66 -1.15
C CYS A 794 13.54 -39.71 -0.14
N GLU A 795 14.02 -39.69 1.11
CA GLU A 795 13.50 -38.79 2.15
C GLU A 795 13.68 -37.31 1.78
N MET A 796 14.84 -36.96 1.25
CA MET A 796 15.12 -35.59 0.83
C MET A 796 14.22 -35.13 -0.32
N ILE A 797 14.04 -35.95 -1.36
CA ILE A 797 13.13 -35.62 -2.48
C ILE A 797 11.71 -35.45 -1.96
N THR A 798 11.27 -36.33 -1.06
CA THR A 798 9.97 -36.24 -0.37
C THR A 798 9.85 -34.92 0.40
N ASN A 799 10.90 -34.51 1.12
CA ASN A 799 10.94 -33.26 1.87
C ASN A 799 10.92 -32.03 0.94
N ILE A 800 11.57 -32.08 -0.22
CA ILE A 800 11.51 -31.02 -1.23
C ILE A 800 10.08 -30.91 -1.81
N MET A 801 9.47 -32.03 -2.21
CA MET A 801 8.09 -32.05 -2.70
C MET A 801 7.09 -31.53 -1.64
N SER A 802 7.31 -31.89 -0.37
CA SER A 802 6.52 -31.41 0.77
C SER A 802 6.73 -29.92 1.05
N HIS A 803 7.99 -29.44 1.00
CA HIS A 803 8.34 -28.01 1.12
C HIS A 803 7.60 -27.17 0.08
N PHE A 804 7.54 -27.70 -1.14
CA PHE A 804 6.82 -27.11 -2.26
C PHE A 804 5.31 -27.34 -2.24
N LYS A 805 4.79 -27.98 -1.19
CA LYS A 805 3.36 -28.28 -0.97
C LYS A 805 2.74 -29.12 -2.10
N MET A 806 3.55 -29.89 -2.81
CA MET A 806 3.12 -30.74 -3.91
C MET A 806 2.47 -32.02 -3.39
N ILE A 807 2.93 -32.47 -2.23
CA ILE A 807 2.50 -33.71 -1.56
C ILE A 807 2.27 -33.45 -0.08
N PHE A 808 1.39 -34.22 0.53
CA PHE A 808 1.04 -34.14 1.95
C PHE A 808 1.02 -35.55 2.54
N LYS A 809 1.39 -35.67 3.82
CA LYS A 809 1.28 -36.95 4.54
C LYS A 809 -0.19 -37.36 4.67
N HIS A 810 -0.47 -38.64 4.46
CA HIS A 810 -1.81 -39.18 4.59
C HIS A 810 -2.31 -39.08 6.07
N PRO A 811 -3.61 -38.80 6.33
CA PRO A 811 -4.09 -38.47 7.67
C PRO A 811 -3.93 -39.56 8.74
N SER A 812 -3.90 -40.83 8.32
CA SER A 812 -3.76 -41.97 9.24
C SER A 812 -2.59 -42.90 8.94
N ASP A 813 -1.83 -42.63 7.87
CA ASP A 813 -0.78 -43.53 7.42
C ASP A 813 0.50 -42.75 7.15
N ILE A 814 1.53 -43.01 7.95
CA ILE A 814 2.77 -42.25 7.93
C ILE A 814 3.67 -42.58 6.74
N ASP A 815 3.41 -43.69 6.05
CA ASP A 815 4.16 -44.16 4.89
C ASP A 815 3.49 -43.80 3.55
N HIS A 816 2.29 -43.21 3.61
CA HIS A 816 1.52 -42.79 2.45
C HIS A 816 1.43 -41.27 2.31
N PHE A 817 1.32 -40.85 1.05
CA PHE A 817 1.28 -39.45 0.64
C PHE A 817 0.12 -39.22 -0.32
N ILE A 818 -0.36 -37.97 -0.32
CA ILE A 818 -1.42 -37.48 -1.19
C ILE A 818 -0.87 -36.29 -1.98
N ALA A 819 -1.08 -36.29 -3.30
CA ALA A 819 -0.84 -35.15 -4.19
C ALA A 819 -2.19 -34.56 -4.66
N PRO A 820 -2.71 -33.49 -4.02
CA PRO A 820 -4.10 -33.05 -4.20
C PRO A 820 -4.48 -32.68 -5.63
N LEU A 821 -3.54 -32.10 -6.38
CA LEU A 821 -3.79 -31.68 -7.78
C LEU A 821 -3.86 -32.86 -8.76
N TYR A 822 -3.40 -34.05 -8.34
CA TYR A 822 -3.41 -35.32 -9.08
C TYR A 822 -4.54 -36.25 -8.64
N LEU A 823 -5.37 -35.82 -7.68
CA LEU A 823 -6.61 -36.53 -7.35
C LEU A 823 -7.61 -36.46 -8.52
N PRO A 824 -8.58 -37.38 -8.57
CA PRO A 824 -9.70 -37.29 -9.51
C PRO A 824 -10.44 -35.95 -9.37
N SER A 825 -10.93 -35.41 -10.49
CA SER A 825 -11.70 -34.14 -10.53
C SER A 825 -13.07 -34.24 -9.87
N GLU A 826 -13.64 -35.44 -9.85
CA GLU A 826 -14.96 -35.74 -9.31
C GLU A 826 -14.86 -36.84 -8.24
N PRO A 827 -15.67 -36.76 -7.16
CA PRO A 827 -15.69 -37.80 -6.16
C PRO A 827 -16.43 -39.06 -6.68
N PRO A 828 -16.17 -40.25 -6.08
CA PRO A 828 -16.92 -41.47 -6.40
C PRO A 828 -18.44 -41.30 -6.24
N LYS A 829 -19.24 -42.10 -6.96
CA LYS A 829 -20.72 -42.02 -6.94
C LYS A 829 -21.31 -42.15 -5.52
N SER A 830 -20.75 -43.02 -4.67
CA SER A 830 -21.18 -43.19 -3.28
C SER A 830 -21.01 -41.91 -2.46
N VAL A 831 -19.88 -41.22 -2.64
CA VAL A 831 -19.61 -39.94 -2.00
C VAL A 831 -20.55 -38.85 -2.51
N LYS A 832 -20.89 -38.83 -3.81
CA LYS A 832 -21.86 -37.85 -4.35
C LYS A 832 -23.21 -37.92 -3.67
N ILE A 833 -23.69 -39.11 -3.29
CA ILE A 833 -24.93 -39.29 -2.53
C ILE A 833 -24.79 -38.66 -1.14
N PHE A 834 -23.70 -38.93 -0.42
CA PHE A 834 -23.43 -38.28 0.87
C PHE A 834 -23.34 -36.76 0.75
N LEU A 835 -22.68 -36.23 -0.30
CA LEU A 835 -22.57 -34.79 -0.53
C LEU A 835 -23.93 -34.10 -0.77
N SER A 836 -24.98 -34.84 -1.16
CA SER A 836 -26.34 -34.31 -1.29
C SER A 836 -27.00 -33.99 0.06
N THR A 837 -26.45 -34.47 1.18
CA THR A 837 -26.92 -34.11 2.53
C THR A 837 -26.58 -32.67 2.93
N PHE A 838 -25.62 -32.05 2.25
CA PHE A 838 -25.31 -30.63 2.43
C PHE A 838 -26.30 -29.79 1.62
N GLN A 839 -27.29 -29.22 2.31
CA GLN A 839 -28.39 -28.51 1.65
C GLN A 839 -27.97 -27.17 1.04
N LYS A 840 -27.32 -26.30 1.84
CA LYS A 840 -26.96 -24.93 1.40
C LYS A 840 -25.58 -24.51 1.90
N PRO A 841 -24.84 -23.69 1.11
CA PRO A 841 -23.57 -23.13 1.55
C PRO A 841 -23.81 -22.05 2.60
N ILE A 842 -22.89 -21.94 3.56
CA ILE A 842 -22.88 -20.88 4.58
C ILE A 842 -22.11 -19.65 4.11
N CYS A 843 -21.17 -19.82 3.17
CA CYS A 843 -20.34 -18.76 2.65
C CYS A 843 -19.80 -19.14 1.26
N LYS A 844 -19.65 -18.14 0.39
CA LYS A 844 -19.05 -18.27 -0.94
C LYS A 844 -17.99 -17.19 -1.17
N PHE A 845 -16.81 -17.62 -1.58
CA PHE A 845 -15.71 -16.75 -2.00
C PHE A 845 -15.70 -16.66 -3.52
N ILE A 846 -16.06 -15.51 -4.09
CA ILE A 846 -16.17 -15.31 -5.53
C ILE A 846 -14.88 -14.66 -6.04
N PHE A 847 -14.25 -15.29 -7.04
CA PHE A 847 -13.04 -14.81 -7.69
C PHE A 847 -13.41 -14.08 -8.98
N ASN A 848 -12.77 -12.94 -9.25
CA ASN A 848 -13.00 -12.18 -10.48
C ASN A 848 -12.52 -12.91 -11.75
N SER A 849 -11.68 -13.95 -11.60
CA SER A 849 -11.18 -14.76 -12.72
C SER A 849 -11.25 -16.26 -12.41
N PHE A 850 -10.25 -16.83 -11.74
CA PHE A 850 -10.13 -18.28 -11.50
C PHE A 850 -9.58 -18.56 -10.08
N ILE A 851 -9.72 -19.80 -9.60
CA ILE A 851 -9.06 -20.21 -8.35
C ILE A 851 -7.63 -20.60 -8.67
N HIS A 852 -6.66 -19.85 -8.14
CA HIS A 852 -5.25 -20.25 -8.18
C HIS A 852 -5.09 -21.61 -7.50
N LYS A 853 -4.45 -22.57 -8.17
CA LYS A 853 -4.25 -23.93 -7.62
C LYS A 853 -3.47 -23.94 -6.30
N HIS A 854 -2.64 -22.93 -6.06
CA HIS A 854 -1.99 -22.70 -4.76
C HIS A 854 -2.99 -22.53 -3.60
N VAL A 855 -4.18 -21.95 -3.84
CA VAL A 855 -5.25 -21.86 -2.83
C VAL A 855 -5.65 -23.25 -2.36
N ILE A 856 -5.77 -24.20 -3.30
CA ILE A 856 -6.07 -25.60 -3.01
C ILE A 856 -4.92 -26.22 -2.21
N LEU A 857 -3.67 -26.06 -2.68
CA LEU A 857 -2.49 -26.60 -2.00
C LEU A 857 -2.33 -26.07 -0.56
N GLU A 858 -2.52 -24.77 -0.32
CA GLU A 858 -2.45 -24.20 1.03
C GLU A 858 -3.60 -24.65 1.92
N PHE A 859 -4.79 -24.80 1.36
CA PHE A 859 -5.92 -25.31 2.10
C PHE A 859 -5.67 -26.75 2.55
N PHE A 860 -5.21 -27.62 1.65
CA PHE A 860 -4.81 -28.99 1.99
C PHE A 860 -3.65 -29.03 2.98
N GLN A 861 -2.70 -28.09 2.93
CA GLN A 861 -1.63 -28.01 3.92
C GLN A 861 -2.17 -27.75 5.33
N LYS A 862 -3.11 -26.81 5.47
CA LYS A 862 -3.66 -26.41 6.78
C LYS A 862 -4.68 -27.41 7.32
N HIS A 863 -5.52 -28.00 6.45
CA HIS A 863 -6.68 -28.80 6.86
C HIS A 863 -6.63 -30.27 6.43
N GLY A 864 -5.61 -30.69 5.66
CA GLY A 864 -5.55 -32.05 5.09
C GLY A 864 -5.53 -33.18 6.11
N GLN A 865 -5.11 -32.92 7.36
CA GLN A 865 -5.16 -33.89 8.45
C GLN A 865 -6.56 -34.08 9.05
N ALA A 866 -7.45 -33.10 8.87
CA ALA A 866 -8.82 -33.13 9.39
C ALA A 866 -9.81 -33.78 8.41
N VAL A 867 -9.36 -34.45 7.35
CA VAL A 867 -10.27 -35.04 6.36
C VAL A 867 -11.06 -36.19 6.96
N LEU A 868 -12.37 -36.19 6.72
CA LEU A 868 -13.29 -37.21 7.17
C LEU A 868 -12.99 -38.58 6.54
N LYS A 869 -12.81 -39.59 7.40
CA LYS A 869 -12.70 -41.01 7.03
C LYS A 869 -14.09 -41.63 6.89
N ASP A 870 -14.38 -42.26 5.75
CA ASP A 870 -15.55 -43.11 5.57
C ASP A 870 -15.31 -44.47 6.24
N THR A 871 -16.04 -44.75 7.32
CA THR A 871 -15.94 -46.01 8.06
C THR A 871 -16.70 -47.16 7.41
N ASN A 872 -17.60 -46.88 6.46
CA ASN A 872 -18.56 -47.86 5.94
C ASN A 872 -18.12 -48.48 4.60
N ASN A 873 -17.23 -47.85 3.84
CA ASN A 873 -16.75 -48.30 2.51
C ASN A 873 -15.22 -48.49 2.43
N GLY A 874 -14.58 -49.07 3.44
CA GLY A 874 -13.17 -49.48 3.37
C GLY A 874 -12.19 -48.31 3.21
N GLU A 875 -11.86 -47.65 4.32
CA GLU A 875 -10.76 -46.67 4.46
C GLU A 875 -10.71 -45.53 3.43
N SER A 876 -11.84 -45.15 2.84
CA SER A 876 -11.87 -44.06 1.86
C SER A 876 -12.02 -42.70 2.54
N TYR A 877 -11.02 -41.83 2.40
CA TYR A 877 -11.10 -40.44 2.85
C TYR A 877 -11.87 -39.59 1.84
N LEU A 878 -12.67 -38.66 2.34
CA LEU A 878 -13.55 -37.82 1.54
C LEU A 878 -12.86 -36.55 1.01
N TYR A 879 -11.91 -36.75 0.09
CA TYR A 879 -11.26 -35.68 -0.67
C TYR A 879 -11.21 -36.01 -2.17
N TRP A 880 -11.18 -34.98 -3.00
CA TRP A 880 -10.92 -35.03 -4.44
C TRP A 880 -10.31 -33.68 -4.87
N LYS A 881 -9.89 -33.55 -6.12
CA LYS A 881 -9.18 -32.33 -6.59
C LYS A 881 -9.99 -31.04 -6.39
N ASN A 882 -11.31 -31.14 -6.54
CA ASN A 882 -12.23 -29.99 -6.49
C ASN A 882 -13.04 -29.91 -5.17
N GLY A 883 -12.68 -30.67 -4.14
CA GLY A 883 -13.36 -30.54 -2.85
C GLY A 883 -12.91 -31.51 -1.78
N VAL A 884 -13.29 -31.20 -0.54
CA VAL A 884 -12.83 -31.90 0.66
C VAL A 884 -13.88 -31.81 1.77
N VAL A 885 -14.09 -32.91 2.49
CA VAL A 885 -14.93 -32.96 3.69
C VAL A 885 -14.05 -33.08 4.91
N LEU A 886 -14.18 -32.14 5.83
CA LEU A 886 -13.42 -32.05 7.06
C LEU A 886 -14.30 -32.40 8.26
N LYS A 887 -13.70 -33.01 9.29
CA LYS A 887 -14.33 -33.27 10.59
C LYS A 887 -13.38 -32.88 11.71
N GLU A 888 -13.85 -32.02 12.61
CA GLU A 888 -13.10 -31.70 13.82
C GLU A 888 -13.16 -32.84 14.85
N ILE A 889 -12.05 -33.12 15.51
CA ILE A 889 -11.94 -34.21 16.50
C ILE A 889 -12.78 -33.89 17.74
N ASP A 890 -12.74 -32.66 18.24
CA ASP A 890 -13.35 -32.32 19.53
C ASP A 890 -14.86 -32.07 19.40
N THR A 891 -15.28 -31.14 18.53
CA THR A 891 -16.71 -30.80 18.41
C THR A 891 -17.47 -31.75 17.49
N HIS A 892 -16.78 -32.58 16.70
CA HIS A 892 -17.40 -33.42 15.66
C HIS A 892 -18.17 -32.61 14.59
N GLU A 893 -17.90 -31.32 14.46
CA GLU A 893 -18.43 -30.47 13.39
C GLU A 893 -17.88 -30.92 12.02
N ILE A 894 -18.76 -31.01 11.01
CA ILE A 894 -18.42 -31.47 9.66
C ILE A 894 -18.61 -30.34 8.66
N VAL A 895 -17.56 -30.06 7.90
CA VAL A 895 -17.48 -28.94 6.95
C VAL A 895 -17.07 -29.46 5.58
N LEU A 896 -17.80 -29.07 4.53
CA LEU A 896 -17.45 -29.37 3.14
C LEU A 896 -16.98 -28.10 2.45
N VAL A 897 -15.82 -28.18 1.80
CA VAL A 897 -15.29 -27.10 0.96
C VAL A 897 -15.23 -27.58 -0.49
N LYS A 898 -15.83 -26.82 -1.41
CA LYS A 898 -15.82 -27.10 -2.85
C LYS A 898 -15.09 -25.99 -3.61
N PHE A 899 -14.14 -26.37 -4.45
CA PHE A 899 -13.42 -25.47 -5.34
C PHE A 899 -14.02 -25.54 -6.75
N CYS A 900 -14.74 -24.50 -7.17
CA CYS A 900 -15.44 -24.44 -8.45
C CYS A 900 -14.74 -23.46 -9.39
N ASN A 901 -14.06 -23.95 -10.42
CA ASN A 901 -13.44 -23.11 -11.45
C ASN A 901 -14.44 -22.70 -12.55
N VAL A 902 -14.07 -21.68 -13.34
CA VAL A 902 -14.85 -21.23 -14.52
C VAL A 902 -15.02 -22.39 -15.49
N ASN A 903 -16.23 -22.55 -16.01
CA ASN A 903 -16.56 -23.46 -17.11
C ASN A 903 -17.72 -22.86 -17.91
N ASP A 904 -18.19 -23.54 -18.95
CA ASP A 904 -19.30 -23.05 -19.78
C ASP A 904 -20.62 -22.81 -19.00
N ALA A 905 -20.77 -23.41 -17.81
CA ALA A 905 -21.93 -23.27 -16.94
C ALA A 905 -21.81 -22.14 -15.90
N ASN A 906 -20.60 -21.75 -15.51
CA ASN A 906 -20.33 -20.78 -14.44
C ASN A 906 -19.48 -19.61 -14.94
N LYS A 907 -20.04 -18.39 -14.89
CA LYS A 907 -19.37 -17.16 -15.34
C LYS A 907 -18.17 -16.72 -14.49
N SER A 908 -18.03 -17.24 -13.27
CA SER A 908 -16.98 -16.88 -12.31
C SER A 908 -16.53 -18.10 -11.51
N ALA A 909 -15.26 -18.16 -11.12
CA ALA A 909 -14.78 -19.18 -10.19
C ALA A 909 -15.15 -18.82 -8.74
N TYR A 910 -15.45 -19.83 -7.92
CA TYR A 910 -15.83 -19.62 -6.52
C TYR A 910 -15.51 -20.82 -5.62
N ILE A 911 -15.32 -20.54 -4.33
CA ILE A 911 -15.20 -21.56 -3.29
C ILE A 911 -16.45 -21.53 -2.44
N ASP A 912 -17.13 -22.67 -2.34
CA ASP A 912 -18.28 -22.84 -1.45
C ASP A 912 -17.88 -23.57 -0.17
N VAL A 913 -18.37 -23.07 0.95
CA VAL A 913 -18.23 -23.69 2.27
C VAL A 913 -19.62 -24.09 2.75
N TYR A 914 -19.77 -25.36 3.14
CA TYR A 914 -21.00 -25.92 3.68
C TYR A 914 -20.75 -26.45 5.09
N LYS A 915 -21.76 -26.37 5.95
CA LYS A 915 -21.80 -27.00 7.27
C LYS A 915 -22.92 -28.04 7.29
N LEU A 916 -22.65 -29.22 7.85
CA LEU A 916 -23.68 -30.25 7.99
C LEU A 916 -24.60 -29.91 9.18
N GLU A 917 -25.92 -29.81 8.94
CA GLU A 917 -26.91 -29.30 9.91
C GLU A 917 -26.97 -30.09 11.23
N ASN A 918 -26.71 -31.40 11.19
CA ASN A 918 -26.75 -32.29 12.36
C ASN A 918 -25.35 -32.70 12.87
N SER A 919 -24.29 -31.99 12.48
CA SER A 919 -22.94 -32.18 13.04
C SER A 919 -22.77 -31.37 14.33
N GLY A 920 -21.75 -31.68 15.14
CA GLY A 920 -21.63 -31.05 16.46
C GLY A 920 -21.38 -29.53 16.40
N SER A 921 -21.59 -28.87 17.55
CA SER A 921 -21.57 -27.41 17.65
C SER A 921 -20.19 -26.90 18.08
N GLY A 922 -19.56 -26.09 17.23
CA GLY A 922 -18.23 -25.51 17.45
C GLY A 922 -17.98 -24.25 16.62
N GLN A 923 -16.74 -23.76 16.66
CA GLN A 923 -16.22 -22.67 15.82
C GLN A 923 -15.38 -23.21 14.64
N PHE A 924 -15.46 -24.52 14.33
CA PHE A 924 -14.59 -25.13 13.32
C PHE A 924 -14.91 -24.60 11.91
N SER A 925 -16.20 -24.45 11.58
CA SER A 925 -16.60 -23.83 10.31
C SER A 925 -16.13 -22.38 10.18
N GLU A 926 -16.14 -21.61 11.27
CA GLU A 926 -15.60 -20.24 11.32
C GLU A 926 -14.08 -20.24 11.12
N ASN A 927 -13.35 -21.18 11.74
CA ASN A 927 -11.91 -21.35 11.57
C ASN A 927 -11.54 -21.73 10.12
N VAL A 928 -12.33 -22.59 9.47
CA VAL A 928 -12.17 -22.94 8.05
C VAL A 928 -12.40 -21.71 7.16
N ILE A 929 -13.44 -20.92 7.42
CA ILE A 929 -13.72 -19.68 6.70
C ILE A 929 -12.58 -18.67 6.89
N LYS A 930 -12.13 -18.46 8.13
CA LYS A 930 -10.98 -17.59 8.44
C LYS A 930 -9.71 -18.04 7.73
N THR A 931 -9.47 -19.35 7.67
CA THR A 931 -8.35 -19.90 6.91
C THR A 931 -8.45 -19.56 5.42
N LEU A 932 -9.63 -19.66 4.82
CA LEU A 932 -9.84 -19.28 3.42
C LEU A 932 -9.70 -17.78 3.20
N GLU A 933 -10.15 -16.94 4.15
CA GLU A 933 -9.90 -15.50 4.12
C GLU A 933 -8.41 -15.21 4.11
N GLU A 934 -7.63 -15.79 5.04
CA GLU A 934 -6.18 -15.66 5.11
C GLU A 934 -5.48 -16.08 3.81
N ILE A 935 -5.90 -17.22 3.23
CA ILE A 935 -5.35 -17.70 1.96
C ILE A 935 -5.75 -16.76 0.80
N CYS A 936 -6.90 -16.08 0.87
CA CYS A 936 -7.46 -15.28 -0.24
C CYS A 936 -7.26 -13.75 -0.12
N VAL A 937 -6.68 -13.23 0.98
CA VAL A 937 -6.57 -11.78 1.29
C VAL A 937 -6.08 -10.91 0.11
N ASP A 938 -5.17 -11.42 -0.72
CA ASP A 938 -4.54 -10.67 -1.81
C ASP A 938 -5.03 -11.05 -3.22
N LYS A 939 -6.17 -11.75 -3.34
CA LYS A 939 -6.57 -12.45 -4.59
C LYS A 939 -7.81 -11.87 -5.29
N ASP A 940 -8.19 -10.61 -5.01
CA ASP A 940 -9.37 -9.96 -5.59
C ASP A 940 -10.63 -10.84 -5.48
N VAL A 941 -10.91 -11.24 -4.23
CA VAL A 941 -11.97 -12.18 -3.87
C VAL A 941 -13.04 -11.45 -3.08
N THR A 942 -14.29 -11.62 -3.49
CA THR A 942 -15.44 -11.11 -2.75
C THR A 942 -16.02 -12.22 -1.89
N LYS A 943 -15.97 -12.05 -0.56
CA LYS A 943 -16.68 -12.93 0.38
C LYS A 943 -18.15 -12.56 0.40
N THR A 944 -19.00 -13.55 0.13
CA THR A 944 -20.45 -13.43 0.10
C THR A 944 -21.10 -14.46 1.02
N VAL A 945 -22.24 -14.09 1.59
CA VAL A 945 -23.01 -14.94 2.51
C VAL A 945 -24.44 -15.07 1.98
N THR A 946 -25.14 -16.11 2.40
CA THR A 946 -26.51 -16.37 1.95
C THR A 946 -27.37 -16.84 3.12
N ILE A 947 -28.66 -16.51 3.05
CA ILE A 947 -29.68 -16.96 4.01
C ILE A 947 -30.56 -18.07 3.42
N ASP A 948 -30.75 -18.04 2.10
CA ASP A 948 -31.63 -18.92 1.33
C ASP A 948 -30.87 -19.96 0.49
N GLY A 949 -29.54 -19.86 0.40
CA GLY A 949 -28.70 -20.77 -0.40
C GLY A 949 -28.58 -20.38 -1.88
N GLU A 950 -29.38 -19.40 -2.34
CA GLU A 950 -29.46 -18.99 -3.74
C GLU A 950 -28.90 -17.58 -3.95
N ASN A 951 -29.25 -16.66 -3.04
CA ASN A 951 -28.89 -15.26 -3.16
C ASN A 951 -27.70 -14.96 -2.25
N PHE A 952 -26.58 -14.59 -2.87
CA PHE A 952 -25.30 -14.33 -2.20
C PHE A 952 -25.05 -12.83 -2.11
N ILE A 953 -24.89 -12.35 -0.88
CA ILE A 953 -24.72 -10.93 -0.57
C ILE A 953 -23.28 -10.69 -0.11
N PRO A 954 -22.56 -9.73 -0.72
CA PRO A 954 -21.24 -9.32 -0.23
C PRO A 954 -21.31 -8.79 1.20
N ILE A 955 -20.37 -9.19 2.04
CA ILE A 955 -20.29 -8.70 3.42
C ILE A 955 -20.14 -7.18 3.48
N SER A 956 -19.45 -6.58 2.51
CA SER A 956 -19.32 -5.12 2.39
C SER A 956 -20.66 -4.39 2.24
N VAL A 957 -21.64 -5.00 1.58
CA VAL A 957 -23.00 -4.44 1.45
C VAL A 957 -23.72 -4.49 2.79
N ILE A 958 -23.56 -5.58 3.54
CA ILE A 958 -24.13 -5.75 4.88
C ILE A 958 -23.53 -4.73 5.85
N HIS A 959 -22.20 -4.56 5.85
CA HIS A 959 -21.51 -3.56 6.68
C HIS A 959 -21.90 -2.14 6.30
N LYS A 960 -22.07 -1.84 5.01
CA LYS A 960 -22.56 -0.53 4.58
C LYS A 960 -24.00 -0.30 5.03
N ALA A 961 -24.85 -1.33 5.05
CA ALA A 961 -26.20 -1.21 5.59
C ALA A 961 -26.19 -0.96 7.10
N GLU A 962 -25.31 -1.66 7.83
CA GLU A 962 -25.08 -1.45 9.27
C GLU A 962 -24.60 -0.03 9.60
N GLU A 963 -23.56 0.45 8.92
CA GLU A 963 -22.97 1.79 9.12
C GLU A 963 -23.97 2.91 8.85
N ASN A 964 -24.88 2.71 7.88
CA ASN A 964 -25.93 3.67 7.55
C ASN A 964 -27.19 3.53 8.42
N GLY A 965 -27.23 2.58 9.37
CA GLY A 965 -28.43 2.28 10.16
C GLY A 965 -29.61 1.76 9.32
N ASN A 966 -29.34 1.22 8.14
CA ASN A 966 -30.35 0.67 7.23
C ASN A 966 -30.70 -0.75 7.65
N TRP A 967 -31.67 -0.88 8.55
CA TRP A 967 -32.16 -2.17 9.03
C TRP A 967 -32.80 -3.05 7.95
N VAL A 968 -33.27 -2.43 6.87
CA VAL A 968 -33.69 -3.09 5.64
C VAL A 968 -32.89 -2.47 4.50
N PHE A 969 -32.22 -3.29 3.70
CA PHE A 969 -31.42 -2.83 2.57
C PHE A 969 -31.79 -3.59 1.30
N HIS A 970 -31.60 -2.93 0.17
CA HIS A 970 -31.88 -3.48 -1.15
C HIS A 970 -30.57 -3.92 -1.81
N TYR A 971 -30.54 -5.14 -2.32
CA TYR A 971 -29.40 -5.63 -3.10
C TYR A 971 -29.92 -6.46 -4.28
N TYR A 972 -29.47 -6.10 -5.48
CA TYR A 972 -30.08 -6.50 -6.76
C TYR A 972 -31.58 -6.17 -6.83
N GLU A 973 -32.45 -7.17 -6.72
CA GLU A 973 -33.91 -7.05 -6.88
C GLU A 973 -34.68 -7.50 -5.62
N LYS A 974 -33.98 -7.70 -4.50
CA LYS A 974 -34.56 -8.20 -3.24
C LYS A 974 -34.21 -7.31 -2.06
N TYR A 975 -35.16 -7.22 -1.14
CA TYR A 975 -34.99 -6.57 0.15
C TYR A 975 -34.53 -7.59 1.19
N TYR A 976 -33.58 -7.17 2.01
CA TYR A 976 -32.98 -7.98 3.06
C TYR A 976 -33.06 -7.25 4.38
N GLU A 977 -33.26 -7.99 5.47
CA GLU A 977 -33.26 -7.43 6.81
C GLU A 977 -31.90 -7.67 7.47
N LEU A 978 -31.30 -6.62 8.02
CA LEU A 978 -29.98 -6.68 8.68
C LEU A 978 -29.95 -7.71 9.81
N LYS A 979 -31.10 -7.94 10.47
CA LYS A 979 -31.28 -8.94 11.54
C LYS A 979 -31.09 -10.39 11.07
N GLN A 980 -31.17 -10.67 9.78
CA GLN A 980 -30.90 -12.00 9.23
C GLN A 980 -29.39 -12.28 9.14
N PHE A 981 -28.55 -11.25 9.23
CA PHE A 981 -27.09 -11.31 9.11
C PHE A 981 -26.37 -11.05 10.43
N LYS A 982 -27.04 -11.21 11.58
CA LYS A 982 -26.51 -10.90 12.92
C LYS A 982 -25.08 -11.40 13.17
N GLN A 983 -24.75 -12.60 12.69
CA GLN A 983 -23.42 -13.21 12.87
C GLN A 983 -22.30 -12.56 12.04
N TYR A 984 -22.63 -11.64 11.13
CA TYR A 984 -21.68 -10.97 10.22
C TYR A 984 -21.57 -9.46 10.47
N LEU A 985 -22.29 -8.93 11.48
CA LEU A 985 -22.29 -7.51 11.83
C LEU A 985 -21.06 -7.16 12.67
N LYS A 986 -20.58 -5.92 12.54
CA LYS A 986 -19.47 -5.39 13.35
C LYS A 986 -19.91 -5.12 14.79
N GLN A 987 -21.18 -4.76 14.99
CA GLN A 987 -21.78 -4.42 16.27
C GLN A 987 -23.06 -5.25 16.50
N PRO A 988 -23.36 -5.66 17.74
CA PRO A 988 -24.60 -6.35 18.05
C PRO A 988 -25.80 -5.43 17.85
N ILE A 989 -26.84 -5.93 17.17
CA ILE A 989 -28.13 -5.21 17.02
C ILE A 989 -28.75 -5.01 18.41
N LYS A 990 -28.86 -3.76 18.87
CA LYS A 990 -29.58 -3.40 20.09
C LYS A 990 -30.93 -2.75 19.72
N MET A 991 -32.01 -3.51 19.78
CA MET A 991 -33.37 -2.97 19.63
C MET A 991 -33.72 -2.12 20.83
N LYS A 992 -34.31 -0.94 20.59
CA LYS A 992 -34.79 -0.07 21.67
C LYS A 992 -36.11 -0.58 22.23
N LYS A 993 -36.19 -0.80 23.53
CA LYS A 993 -37.44 -1.23 24.19
C LYS A 993 -38.32 -0.03 24.50
N ILE A 994 -39.53 -0.02 23.96
CA ILE A 994 -40.59 0.96 24.26
C ILE A 994 -41.58 0.33 25.23
N PHE A 995 -41.71 0.92 26.41
CA PHE A 995 -42.79 0.64 27.35
C PHE A 995 -43.94 1.63 27.14
N ILE A 996 -45.16 1.14 26.93
CA ILE A 996 -46.33 2.00 26.72
C ILE A 996 -47.31 1.80 27.88
N SER A 997 -47.51 2.86 28.67
CA SER A 997 -48.49 2.91 29.74
C SER A 997 -49.72 3.73 29.33
N TYR A 998 -50.88 3.19 29.68
CA TYR A 998 -52.19 3.68 29.26
C TYR A 998 -53.26 3.20 30.25
N SER A 999 -54.37 3.93 30.35
CA SER A 999 -55.54 3.45 31.09
C SER A 999 -56.29 2.38 30.29
N LYS A 1000 -56.88 1.39 30.95
CA LYS A 1000 -57.70 0.37 30.28
C LYS A 1000 -58.86 0.97 29.47
N ALA A 1001 -59.36 2.15 29.86
CA ALA A 1001 -60.38 2.89 29.10
C ALA A 1001 -59.87 3.44 27.75
N ASP A 1002 -58.55 3.61 27.59
CA ASP A 1002 -57.88 4.18 26.42
C ASP A 1002 -57.29 3.12 25.47
N ALA A 1003 -57.72 1.87 25.61
CA ALA A 1003 -57.20 0.72 24.88
C ALA A 1003 -57.26 0.87 23.34
N PHE A 1004 -58.22 1.61 22.84
CA PHE A 1004 -58.36 1.94 21.41
C PHE A 1004 -57.19 2.81 20.90
N TYR A 1005 -56.78 3.80 21.70
CA TYR A 1005 -55.70 4.72 21.33
C TYR A 1005 -54.32 4.05 21.33
N LEU A 1006 -54.13 3.05 22.19
CA LEU A 1006 -52.96 2.18 22.18
C LEU A 1006 -52.86 1.41 20.86
N GLU A 1007 -53.95 0.75 20.44
CA GLU A 1007 -53.96 -0.06 19.22
C GLU A 1007 -53.66 0.78 17.98
N LYS A 1008 -54.21 2.00 17.91
CA LYS A 1008 -53.86 2.97 16.88
C LYS A 1008 -52.37 3.32 16.90
N LEU A 1009 -51.78 3.63 18.06
CA LEU A 1009 -50.35 3.92 18.16
C LEU A 1009 -49.50 2.72 17.71
N GLU A 1010 -49.82 1.50 18.14
CA GLU A 1010 -49.11 0.28 17.75
C GLU A 1010 -49.14 0.06 16.23
N ASN A 1011 -50.27 0.34 15.57
CA ASN A 1011 -50.39 0.28 14.12
C ASN A 1011 -49.45 1.28 13.43
N HIS A 1012 -49.35 2.52 13.93
CA HIS A 1012 -48.43 3.52 13.39
C HIS A 1012 -46.95 3.22 13.71
N LEU A 1013 -46.65 2.53 14.82
CA LEU A 1013 -45.30 2.06 15.18
C LEU A 1013 -44.87 0.80 14.40
N SER A 1014 -45.79 0.13 13.69
CA SER A 1014 -45.55 -1.16 13.04
C SER A 1014 -44.36 -1.17 12.08
N VAL A 1015 -44.06 -0.06 11.39
CA VAL A 1015 -42.90 0.06 10.49
C VAL A 1015 -41.58 0.01 11.28
N LEU A 1016 -41.51 0.71 12.41
CA LEU A 1016 -40.33 0.71 13.30
C LEU A 1016 -40.17 -0.63 14.03
N LYS A 1017 -41.27 -1.34 14.28
CA LYS A 1017 -41.23 -2.68 14.86
C LYS A 1017 -40.76 -3.72 13.84
N ARG A 1018 -41.27 -3.65 12.60
CA ARG A 1018 -40.91 -4.58 11.51
C ARG A 1018 -39.45 -4.42 11.06
N ASN A 1019 -38.95 -3.19 10.98
CA ASN A 1019 -37.55 -2.94 10.65
C ASN A 1019 -36.62 -3.17 11.85
N GLY A 1020 -37.13 -3.55 13.03
CA GLY A 1020 -36.30 -3.89 14.18
C GLY A 1020 -35.62 -2.71 14.87
N THR A 1021 -36.10 -1.48 14.64
CA THR A 1021 -35.64 -0.31 15.41
C THR A 1021 -36.10 -0.40 16.86
N ILE A 1022 -37.32 -0.89 17.08
CA ILE A 1022 -37.97 -0.95 18.38
C ILE A 1022 -38.62 -2.31 18.67
N ASP A 1023 -38.76 -2.61 19.95
CA ASP A 1023 -39.73 -3.57 20.47
C ASP A 1023 -40.70 -2.85 21.42
N THR A 1024 -41.95 -3.30 21.50
CA THR A 1024 -43.01 -2.59 22.25
C THR A 1024 -43.64 -3.52 23.30
N TRP A 1025 -43.72 -3.06 24.54
CA TRP A 1025 -44.39 -3.76 25.63
C TRP A 1025 -45.52 -2.92 26.25
N ASN A 1026 -46.63 -3.57 26.63
CA ASN A 1026 -47.73 -2.99 27.40
C ASN A 1026 -48.47 -4.06 28.21
N CYS A 1027 -49.36 -3.64 29.11
CA CYS A 1027 -50.03 -4.56 30.04
C CYS A 1027 -50.98 -5.59 29.38
N ARG A 1028 -51.35 -5.46 28.09
CA ARG A 1028 -52.09 -6.53 27.36
C ARG A 1028 -51.23 -7.78 27.11
N GLN A 1029 -49.91 -7.65 27.21
CA GLN A 1029 -48.95 -8.74 26.97
C GLN A 1029 -48.67 -9.58 28.23
N LEU A 1030 -49.33 -9.31 29.36
CA LEU A 1030 -49.26 -10.13 30.57
C LEU A 1030 -49.93 -11.50 30.35
N LEU A 1031 -49.26 -12.58 30.75
CA LEU A 1031 -49.82 -13.93 30.63
C LEU A 1031 -50.78 -14.24 31.79
N PRO A 1032 -51.83 -15.05 31.56
CA PRO A 1032 -52.71 -15.51 32.64
C PRO A 1032 -51.92 -16.22 33.75
N GLY A 1033 -52.02 -15.73 34.99
CA GLY A 1033 -51.33 -16.29 36.15
C GLY A 1033 -50.01 -15.59 36.53
N GLU A 1034 -49.51 -14.64 35.73
CA GLU A 1034 -48.35 -13.83 36.11
C GLU A 1034 -48.67 -12.80 37.20
N LYS A 1035 -47.73 -12.58 38.12
CA LYS A 1035 -47.81 -11.48 39.09
C LYS A 1035 -47.62 -10.14 38.37
N TRP A 1036 -48.74 -9.50 38.04
CA TRP A 1036 -48.80 -8.29 37.21
C TRP A 1036 -47.85 -7.16 37.68
N ASP A 1037 -47.79 -6.86 38.98
CA ASP A 1037 -46.92 -5.80 39.53
C ASP A 1037 -45.42 -6.04 39.29
N GLY A 1038 -44.95 -7.28 39.48
CA GLY A 1038 -43.53 -7.61 39.32
C GLY A 1038 -43.07 -7.58 37.86
N LYS A 1039 -43.96 -7.98 36.94
CA LYS A 1039 -43.67 -7.99 35.50
C LYS A 1039 -43.70 -6.58 34.91
N ILE A 1040 -44.66 -5.74 35.30
CA ILE A 1040 -44.73 -4.33 34.89
C ILE A 1040 -43.46 -3.58 35.32
N LYS A 1041 -43.05 -3.71 36.58
CA LYS A 1041 -41.82 -3.09 37.09
C LYS A 1041 -40.59 -3.55 36.31
N LYS A 1042 -40.47 -4.85 36.03
CA LYS A 1042 -39.35 -5.39 35.24
C LYS A 1042 -39.29 -4.80 33.83
N GLU A 1043 -40.41 -4.77 33.12
CA GLU A 1043 -40.43 -4.22 31.75
C GLU A 1043 -40.23 -2.71 31.72
N LEU A 1044 -40.71 -2.00 32.76
CA LEU A 1044 -40.43 -0.59 32.98
C LEU A 1044 -38.94 -0.34 33.26
N GLU A 1045 -38.24 -1.24 33.96
CA GLU A 1045 -36.79 -1.16 34.21
C GLU A 1045 -35.94 -1.47 32.97
N GLU A 1046 -36.44 -2.28 32.06
CA GLU A 1046 -35.70 -2.67 30.84
C GLU A 1046 -35.97 -1.72 29.66
N ALA A 1047 -36.89 -0.77 29.80
CA ALA A 1047 -37.27 0.16 28.74
C ALA A 1047 -36.23 1.26 28.49
N ASP A 1048 -35.97 1.54 27.20
CA ASP A 1048 -35.18 2.70 26.71
C ASP A 1048 -36.08 3.93 26.49
N VAL A 1049 -37.34 3.72 26.11
CA VAL A 1049 -38.34 4.80 25.92
C VAL A 1049 -39.62 4.43 26.66
N ILE A 1050 -40.17 5.38 27.41
CA ILE A 1050 -41.38 5.20 28.20
C ILE A 1050 -42.43 6.16 27.65
N ILE A 1051 -43.50 5.63 27.06
CA ILE A 1051 -44.60 6.40 26.47
C ILE A 1051 -45.79 6.37 27.42
N PHE A 1052 -46.33 7.54 27.74
CA PHE A 1052 -47.57 7.67 28.51
C PHE A 1052 -48.71 8.20 27.64
N LEU A 1053 -49.79 7.42 27.51
CA LEU A 1053 -51.02 7.86 26.85
C LEU A 1053 -51.90 8.61 27.86
N VAL A 1054 -51.78 9.94 27.87
CA VAL A 1054 -52.36 10.80 28.90
C VAL A 1054 -53.81 11.16 28.57
N SER A 1055 -54.69 10.88 29.53
CA SER A 1055 -56.12 11.15 29.54
C SER A 1055 -56.59 11.42 30.98
N ASP A 1056 -57.85 11.81 31.16
CA ASP A 1056 -58.47 11.91 32.48
C ASP A 1056 -58.49 10.57 33.23
N ASP A 1057 -58.82 9.46 32.56
CA ASP A 1057 -58.81 8.12 33.17
C ASP A 1057 -57.39 7.62 33.49
N PHE A 1058 -56.38 8.03 32.72
CA PHE A 1058 -54.98 7.72 32.99
C PHE A 1058 -54.48 8.40 34.25
N LEU A 1059 -54.75 9.71 34.38
CA LEU A 1059 -54.33 10.49 35.56
C LEU A 1059 -55.11 10.11 36.82
N ALA A 1060 -56.33 9.59 36.69
CA ALA A 1060 -57.16 9.11 37.80
C ALA A 1060 -56.77 7.71 38.32
N THR A 1061 -55.80 7.03 37.72
CA THR A 1061 -55.40 5.66 38.11
C THR A 1061 -54.23 5.69 39.10
N ASP A 1062 -54.51 5.41 40.39
CA ASP A 1062 -53.53 5.45 41.50
C ASP A 1062 -52.23 4.68 41.20
N TYR A 1063 -52.33 3.46 40.64
CA TYR A 1063 -51.15 2.65 40.33
C TYR A 1063 -50.24 3.28 39.26
N ILE A 1064 -50.83 3.87 38.22
CA ILE A 1064 -50.07 4.56 37.16
C ILE A 1064 -49.37 5.78 37.76
N TRP A 1065 -50.09 6.54 38.59
CA TRP A 1065 -49.60 7.75 39.22
C TRP A 1065 -48.45 7.48 40.21
N ASP A 1066 -48.70 6.62 41.20
CA ASP A 1066 -47.79 6.39 42.33
C ASP A 1066 -46.62 5.47 41.99
N VAL A 1067 -46.75 4.64 40.96
CA VAL A 1067 -45.73 3.63 40.59
C VAL A 1067 -45.10 3.95 39.25
N GLU A 1068 -45.86 3.99 38.16
CA GLU A 1068 -45.28 4.04 36.81
C GLU A 1068 -44.70 5.42 36.47
N ILE A 1069 -45.45 6.51 36.68
CA ILE A 1069 -44.99 7.89 36.42
C ILE A 1069 -43.79 8.22 37.31
N LYS A 1070 -43.93 7.99 38.62
CA LYS A 1070 -42.86 8.26 39.59
C LYS A 1070 -41.58 7.51 39.23
N ARG A 1071 -41.68 6.22 38.91
CA ARG A 1071 -40.50 5.40 38.58
C ARG A 1071 -39.86 5.77 37.24
N ALA A 1072 -40.66 6.12 36.24
CA ALA A 1072 -40.15 6.57 34.94
C ALA A 1072 -39.30 7.85 35.06
N ILE A 1073 -39.78 8.82 35.85
CA ILE A 1073 -39.06 10.08 36.12
C ILE A 1073 -37.78 9.82 36.92
N GLU A 1074 -37.81 8.94 37.91
CA GLU A 1074 -36.61 8.54 38.65
C GLU A 1074 -35.53 7.93 37.73
N ARG A 1075 -35.93 7.06 36.79
CA ARG A 1075 -35.01 6.42 35.84
C ARG A 1075 -34.39 7.41 34.85
N GLU A 1076 -35.18 8.33 34.31
CA GLU A 1076 -34.66 9.38 33.43
C GLU A 1076 -33.71 10.33 34.18
N ASN A 1077 -34.07 10.77 35.39
CA ASN A 1077 -33.19 11.64 36.19
C ASN A 1077 -31.86 10.96 36.55
N ALA A 1078 -31.89 9.65 36.82
CA ALA A 1078 -30.67 8.89 37.10
C ALA A 1078 -29.80 8.69 35.86
N THR A 1079 -30.41 8.57 34.67
CA THR A 1079 -29.70 8.28 33.41
C THR A 1079 -30.30 9.02 32.20
N PRO A 1080 -30.12 10.35 32.11
CA PRO A 1080 -30.85 11.21 31.17
C PRO A 1080 -30.54 10.95 29.68
N GLU A 1081 -29.42 10.30 29.39
CA GLU A 1081 -29.00 9.98 28.03
C GLU A 1081 -29.46 8.58 27.57
N SER A 1082 -29.89 7.70 28.49
CA SER A 1082 -30.26 6.32 28.14
C SER A 1082 -31.75 5.99 28.23
N VAL A 1083 -32.53 6.75 29.01
CA VAL A 1083 -33.98 6.56 29.14
C VAL A 1083 -34.70 7.86 28.82
N ARG A 1084 -35.79 7.79 28.07
CA ARG A 1084 -36.59 8.97 27.67
C ARG A 1084 -38.06 8.79 27.99
N VAL A 1085 -38.67 9.76 28.67
CA VAL A 1085 -40.12 9.80 28.92
C VAL A 1085 -40.81 10.67 27.88
N VAL A 1086 -41.88 10.14 27.27
CA VAL A 1086 -42.63 10.81 26.19
C VAL A 1086 -44.14 10.77 26.47
N PRO A 1087 -44.74 11.89 26.91
CA PRO A 1087 -46.19 12.00 27.04
C PRO A 1087 -46.86 12.20 25.67
N ILE A 1088 -47.97 11.48 25.46
CA ILE A 1088 -48.86 11.62 24.29
C ILE A 1088 -50.26 11.92 24.83
N ILE A 1089 -50.76 13.13 24.59
CA ILE A 1089 -52.06 13.55 25.11
C ILE A 1089 -53.15 12.99 24.18
N VAL A 1090 -53.84 11.93 24.61
CA VAL A 1090 -54.85 11.25 23.79
C VAL A 1090 -56.22 11.91 23.92
N ARG A 1091 -56.57 12.41 25.11
CA ARG A 1091 -57.83 13.12 25.42
C ARG A 1091 -57.55 14.41 26.18
N SER A 1092 -58.46 15.37 26.06
CA SER A 1092 -58.35 16.65 26.76
C SER A 1092 -58.52 16.42 28.27
N CYS A 1093 -57.50 16.73 29.05
CA CYS A 1093 -57.50 16.63 30.51
C CYS A 1093 -56.55 17.68 31.11
N TYR A 1094 -56.64 17.91 32.41
CA TYR A 1094 -55.80 18.87 33.13
C TYR A 1094 -54.47 18.21 33.55
N TRP A 1095 -53.58 18.02 32.57
CA TRP A 1095 -52.28 17.35 32.76
C TRP A 1095 -51.15 18.33 33.09
N GLU A 1096 -51.38 19.63 32.94
CA GLU A 1096 -50.42 20.71 33.15
C GLU A 1096 -49.91 20.78 34.60
N GLU A 1097 -50.71 20.29 35.56
CA GLU A 1097 -50.34 20.17 36.99
C GLU A 1097 -49.86 18.76 37.36
N SER A 1098 -49.67 17.88 36.39
CA SER A 1098 -49.10 16.54 36.63
C SER A 1098 -47.57 16.57 36.55
N PRO A 1099 -46.87 15.57 37.14
CA PRO A 1099 -45.41 15.42 36.98
C PRO A 1099 -44.94 15.29 35.53
N LEU A 1100 -45.85 15.06 34.57
CA LEU A 1100 -45.53 14.95 33.15
C LEU A 1100 -45.44 16.31 32.43
N SER A 1101 -45.87 17.41 33.05
CA SER A 1101 -45.89 18.75 32.44
C SER A 1101 -44.51 19.33 32.12
N VAL A 1102 -43.46 18.79 32.75
CA VAL A 1102 -42.06 19.16 32.49
C VAL A 1102 -41.52 18.59 31.18
N TYR A 1103 -42.23 17.65 30.55
CA TYR A 1103 -41.81 16.99 29.30
C TYR A 1103 -42.52 17.58 28.09
N ASN A 1104 -41.80 17.64 26.96
CA ASN A 1104 -42.42 17.93 25.67
C ASN A 1104 -43.27 16.74 25.22
N THR A 1105 -44.46 17.02 24.67
CA THR A 1105 -45.38 15.99 24.16
C THR A 1105 -45.01 15.54 22.74
N ALA A 1106 -45.44 14.34 22.38
CA ALA A 1106 -45.48 13.87 20.99
C ALA A 1106 -46.95 13.66 20.56
N PRO A 1107 -47.51 14.44 19.60
CA PRO A 1107 -46.88 15.51 18.82
C PRO A 1107 -46.57 16.77 19.66
N LYS A 1108 -45.68 17.63 19.16
CA LYS A 1108 -45.28 18.89 19.82
C LYS A 1108 -46.48 19.83 20.05
N LYS A 1109 -46.33 20.77 21.00
CA LYS A 1109 -47.34 21.78 21.40
C LYS A 1109 -48.56 21.23 22.14
N ALA A 1110 -48.42 20.11 22.87
CA ALA A 1110 -49.51 19.51 23.63
C ALA A 1110 -50.77 19.24 22.79
N GLN A 1111 -50.58 18.85 21.51
CA GLN A 1111 -51.72 18.55 20.63
C GLN A 1111 -52.47 17.33 21.17
N VAL A 1112 -53.73 17.52 21.54
CA VAL A 1112 -54.63 16.43 21.92
C VAL A 1112 -55.03 15.63 20.67
N LEU A 1113 -54.71 14.34 20.63
CA LEU A 1113 -54.93 13.51 19.43
C LEU A 1113 -56.40 13.47 18.99
N THR A 1114 -57.34 13.38 19.94
CA THR A 1114 -58.78 13.33 19.64
C THR A 1114 -59.38 14.64 19.12
N LEU A 1115 -58.69 15.77 19.33
CA LEU A 1115 -59.12 17.09 18.85
C LEU A 1115 -58.42 17.51 17.55
N ALA A 1116 -57.52 16.68 17.03
CA ALA A 1116 -56.86 16.94 15.76
C ALA A 1116 -57.84 16.81 14.58
N GLY A 1117 -57.73 17.71 13.59
CA GLY A 1117 -58.54 17.64 12.36
C GLY A 1117 -58.36 16.32 11.58
N ASN A 1118 -57.22 15.64 11.76
CA ASN A 1118 -56.98 14.28 11.32
C ASN A 1118 -56.16 13.51 12.39
N ILE A 1119 -56.78 12.52 13.01
CA ILE A 1119 -56.17 11.73 14.08
C ILE A 1119 -55.00 10.85 13.59
N ASP A 1120 -55.08 10.30 12.37
CA ASP A 1120 -54.02 9.44 11.81
C ASP A 1120 -52.78 10.26 11.42
N GLU A 1121 -52.97 11.52 10.99
CA GLU A 1121 -51.86 12.47 10.78
C GLU A 1121 -51.19 12.84 12.11
N ALA A 1122 -51.98 13.05 13.16
CA ALA A 1122 -51.46 13.33 14.50
C ALA A 1122 -50.64 12.14 15.05
N TYR A 1123 -51.12 10.89 14.90
CA TYR A 1123 -50.32 9.70 15.21
C TYR A 1123 -49.06 9.59 14.37
N THR A 1124 -49.13 9.92 13.08
CA THR A 1124 -47.96 9.93 12.19
C THR A 1124 -46.90 10.93 12.67
N ASN A 1125 -47.32 12.11 13.10
CA ASN A 1125 -46.43 13.11 13.67
C ASN A 1125 -45.87 12.67 15.02
N ALA A 1126 -46.67 12.02 15.87
CA ALA A 1126 -46.19 11.45 17.12
C ALA A 1126 -45.08 10.41 16.88
N VAL A 1127 -45.26 9.50 15.92
CA VAL A 1127 -44.22 8.50 15.55
C VAL A 1127 -42.96 9.16 14.96
N LYS A 1128 -43.10 10.23 14.17
CA LYS A 1128 -41.94 11.00 13.68
C LYS A 1128 -41.15 11.65 14.80
N GLU A 1129 -41.82 12.16 15.85
CA GLU A 1129 -41.14 12.71 17.02
C GLU A 1129 -40.51 11.60 17.88
N ILE A 1130 -41.21 10.47 18.10
CA ILE A 1130 -40.66 9.30 18.79
C ILE A 1130 -39.37 8.84 18.09
N ARG A 1131 -39.35 8.81 16.74
CA ARG A 1131 -38.17 8.44 15.97
C ARG A 1131 -36.96 9.34 16.21
N LYS A 1132 -37.12 10.60 16.61
CA LYS A 1132 -36.00 11.50 16.93
C LYS A 1132 -35.39 11.22 18.30
N VAL A 1133 -36.13 10.49 19.14
CA VAL A 1133 -35.76 10.15 20.52
C VAL A 1133 -35.10 8.75 20.59
N LEU A 1134 -35.31 7.92 19.56
CA LEU A 1134 -34.64 6.64 19.32
C LEU A 1134 -33.25 6.85 18.72
#